data_AF-A0A2G5UXP3-F1
#
_entry.id   AF-A0A2G5UXP3-F1
#
_cell.length_a   1.000
_cell.length_b   1.000
_cell.length_c   1.000
_cell.angle_alpha   90.00
_cell.angle_beta   90.00
_cell.angle_gamma   90.00
#
_symmetry.space_group_name_H-M   'P 1'
#
loop_
_entity.id
_entity.type
_entity.pdbx_description
1 polymer ?
#
loop_
_entity_poly.entity_id
_entity_poly.type
_entity_poly.pdbx_seq_one_letter_code
_entity_poly.pdbx_strand_id
1 'polypeptide(L)'
;MRPRKMRYPNILILIVFWITTSSGFPLEENFEGLFRAEPPHCSKTPIVRAQTSQNAMSSIARGVQMQFSIGLHTAVCFRLFEDARLASTSMNGIGDDDAGNQTSLLHTIRLEKLEHHHPITQRYTFGIPEVHASCICECDATASTCTAESHQFTACPESDKSDESTSCYRTFFPNQTPIGCSEDDSPKLCCDVRFKPYENLTFLAVKLEQPTTYATFVYAAYDFVNGYWVEKDKTTIRSQLDGGTQDRHLDSKRRISLAVTAGGRASHQLETGMYFSRTSNGGETEELRMQPLNEITDNNFDRLGWYRMDESGHFHVNNGVVKMDDIHKAKVKNCKEQTYRSILAANYYMPGRFNLSRPLEVSKLWIQSARILDSSCRQAVVTHAEGTNLQISIHLDDDVESQNLVFFHNASHISEFSGSIIVDSKSNRLFNLTVYEASGKIDGSVKMSTGFGSDTIHTFTAYVSDLHAANRSMIIPLPAIVGPGERAICLRADSMADIDSICHVVEYFPTQLEIDLVEGTWHEMVGTCLFCNQINLNGVMKFLNPAHWIKGISSFGDGLMIATDIVVYLCVLCILYLLITIIIKLFIFFVDFSTMTSSKLLIFREKPSSASPTAAPRRANASPAHDTFAPICNNLNFLCDSHPKLCLSICFQRCFSASPKPNFALLYGCVLFHVSLSK
;
A
#
# COMPACT_ATOMS: atom_id res chain seq x y z
N MET A 1 -54.60 35.29 36.52
CA MET A 1 -53.88 35.47 37.80
C MET A 1 -52.96 34.26 38.04
N ARG A 2 -51.65 34.48 38.17
CA ARG A 2 -50.59 33.49 38.49
C ARG A 2 -50.70 33.03 39.97
N PRO A 3 -49.89 32.07 40.47
CA PRO A 3 -49.65 30.68 40.03
C PRO A 3 -49.71 29.67 41.21
N ARG A 4 -49.73 28.36 40.93
CA ARG A 4 -49.61 27.27 41.92
C ARG A 4 -48.15 26.99 42.30
N LYS A 5 -47.89 26.81 43.60
CA LYS A 5 -46.59 26.43 44.19
C LYS A 5 -46.30 24.94 44.07
N MET A 6 -45.07 24.63 43.64
CA MET A 6 -44.40 23.33 43.75
C MET A 6 -44.04 22.99 45.21
N ARG A 7 -44.09 21.69 45.56
CA ARG A 7 -43.19 21.02 46.50
C ARG A 7 -43.11 19.52 46.16
N TYR A 8 -41.89 19.03 45.98
CA TYR A 8 -41.49 17.63 45.84
C TYR A 8 -41.77 16.84 47.14
N PRO A 9 -42.02 15.52 47.06
CA PRO A 9 -40.94 14.54 47.23
C PRO A 9 -41.09 13.28 46.34
N ASN A 10 -39.96 12.68 45.93
CA ASN A 10 -39.67 11.25 46.06
C ASN A 10 -38.34 10.91 45.40
N ILE A 11 -37.29 11.11 46.19
CA ILE A 11 -35.97 10.50 46.08
C ILE A 11 -36.17 9.03 46.47
N LEU A 12 -36.50 8.14 45.53
CA LEU A 12 -36.42 6.69 45.76
C LEU A 12 -36.33 5.82 44.48
N ILE A 13 -36.08 6.42 43.31
CA ILE A 13 -36.01 5.68 42.03
C ILE A 13 -34.56 5.62 41.48
N LEU A 14 -33.61 6.35 42.06
CA LEU A 14 -32.24 6.47 41.53
C LEU A 14 -31.20 5.50 42.14
N ILE A 15 -31.57 4.62 43.07
CA ILE A 15 -30.63 3.67 43.70
C ILE A 15 -30.70 2.26 43.09
N VAL A 16 -31.76 1.93 42.33
CA VAL A 16 -31.87 0.60 41.68
C VAL A 16 -31.11 0.53 40.35
N PHE A 17 -30.69 1.67 39.79
CA PHE A 17 -30.00 1.73 38.50
C PHE A 17 -28.46 1.73 38.56
N TRP A 18 -27.86 1.58 39.76
CA TRP A 18 -26.41 1.65 39.95
C TRP A 18 -25.75 0.39 40.51
N ILE A 19 -26.48 -0.73 40.63
CA ILE A 19 -25.92 -2.01 41.13
C ILE A 19 -25.83 -3.09 40.03
N THR A 20 -26.25 -2.81 38.78
CA THR A 20 -26.16 -3.79 37.68
C THR A 20 -24.97 -3.62 36.73
N THR A 21 -24.03 -2.70 37.01
CA THR A 21 -22.83 -2.49 36.17
C THR A 21 -21.55 -2.92 36.90
N SER A 22 -21.47 -4.19 37.34
CA SER A 22 -20.19 -4.83 37.67
C SER A 22 -20.28 -6.36 37.69
N SER A 23 -20.63 -6.95 36.55
CA SER A 23 -20.19 -8.32 36.25
C SER A 23 -20.11 -8.44 34.73
N GLY A 24 -18.92 -8.74 34.24
CA GLY A 24 -18.68 -8.99 32.82
C GLY A 24 -19.51 -10.19 32.39
N PHE A 25 -20.43 -9.96 31.46
CA PHE A 25 -21.10 -11.02 30.74
C PHE A 25 -20.12 -11.58 29.69
N PRO A 26 -19.85 -12.89 29.66
CA PRO A 26 -19.29 -13.53 28.49
C PRO A 26 -20.41 -13.60 27.45
N LEU A 27 -20.38 -12.67 26.49
CA LEU A 27 -21.31 -12.65 25.36
C LEU A 27 -20.76 -13.56 24.25
N GLU A 28 -20.73 -14.87 24.48
CA GLU A 28 -20.43 -15.82 23.39
C GLU A 28 -21.02 -17.25 23.54
N GLU A 29 -21.83 -17.57 24.57
CA GLU A 29 -22.24 -18.98 24.79
C GLU A 29 -23.74 -19.28 24.88
N ASN A 30 -24.67 -18.37 24.56
CA ASN A 30 -26.11 -18.66 24.73
C ASN A 30 -27.04 -18.25 23.57
N PHE A 31 -26.55 -18.34 22.32
CA PHE A 31 -27.43 -18.27 21.13
C PHE A 31 -27.64 -19.62 20.43
N GLU A 32 -27.05 -20.72 20.90
CA GLU A 32 -27.26 -22.06 20.30
C GLU A 32 -28.65 -22.65 20.60
N GLY A 33 -29.42 -22.10 21.56
CA GLY A 33 -30.76 -22.59 21.93
C GLY A 33 -31.93 -21.97 21.15
N LEU A 34 -31.69 -20.99 20.27
CA LEU A 34 -32.76 -20.31 19.51
C LEU A 34 -33.07 -20.97 18.16
N PHE A 35 -32.20 -21.85 17.68
CA PHE A 35 -32.43 -22.64 16.48
C PHE A 35 -32.64 -24.09 16.86
N ARG A 36 -33.77 -24.64 16.39
CA ARG A 36 -34.08 -26.04 16.56
C ARG A 36 -33.07 -26.87 15.74
N ALA A 37 -32.38 -27.81 16.38
CA ALA A 37 -31.37 -28.63 15.72
C ALA A 37 -32.03 -29.53 14.67
N GLU A 38 -31.59 -29.40 13.42
CA GLU A 38 -32.10 -30.16 12.29
C GLU A 38 -30.95 -30.86 11.55
N PRO A 39 -31.18 -32.06 11.01
CA PRO A 39 -30.17 -32.75 10.22
C PRO A 39 -29.87 -32.00 8.91
N PRO A 40 -28.65 -32.11 8.36
CA PRO A 40 -28.34 -31.59 7.03
C PRO A 40 -29.07 -32.35 5.93
N HIS A 41 -29.12 -31.80 4.71
CA HIS A 41 -29.64 -32.52 3.55
C HIS A 41 -28.85 -33.81 3.30
N CYS A 42 -29.52 -34.97 3.33
CA CYS A 42 -28.90 -36.26 3.08
C CYS A 42 -28.69 -36.47 1.57
N SER A 43 -27.43 -36.45 1.13
CA SER A 43 -27.07 -36.57 -0.28
C SER A 43 -27.28 -38.00 -0.80
N LYS A 44 -27.83 -38.10 -2.01
CA LYS A 44 -27.94 -39.37 -2.74
C LYS A 44 -26.56 -39.85 -3.14
N THR A 45 -26.11 -40.94 -2.53
CA THR A 45 -24.77 -41.49 -2.72
C THR A 45 -24.85 -42.97 -3.08
N PRO A 46 -24.14 -43.43 -4.12
CA PRO A 46 -24.05 -44.86 -4.43
C PRO A 46 -23.20 -45.55 -3.36
N ILE A 47 -23.72 -46.66 -2.83
CA ILE A 47 -23.05 -47.42 -1.76
C ILE A 47 -22.53 -48.75 -2.31
N VAL A 48 -21.25 -49.02 -2.08
CA VAL A 48 -20.59 -50.28 -2.46
C VAL A 48 -20.41 -51.12 -1.20
N ARG A 49 -20.90 -52.37 -1.23
CA ARG A 49 -20.67 -53.34 -0.15
C ARG A 49 -19.35 -54.06 -0.39
N ALA A 50 -18.41 -53.92 0.54
CA ALA A 50 -17.13 -54.63 0.54
C ALA A 50 -17.08 -55.64 1.70
N GLN A 51 -16.32 -56.73 1.53
CA GLN A 51 -16.10 -57.74 2.57
C GLN A 51 -14.70 -57.54 3.16
N THR A 52 -14.57 -57.57 4.50
CA THR A 52 -13.26 -57.55 5.16
C THR A 52 -12.51 -58.86 4.95
N SER A 53 -11.18 -58.78 4.90
CA SER A 53 -10.32 -59.97 4.88
C SER A 53 -10.48 -60.76 6.18
N GLN A 54 -10.57 -62.08 6.07
CA GLN A 54 -10.77 -62.95 7.24
C GLN A 54 -9.47 -63.16 8.01
N ASN A 55 -9.52 -62.96 9.32
CA ASN A 55 -8.47 -63.39 10.23
C ASN A 55 -8.67 -64.87 10.59
N ALA A 56 -7.58 -65.63 10.69
CA ALA A 56 -7.60 -67.07 10.95
C ALA A 56 -8.23 -67.49 12.31
N MET A 57 -8.55 -66.51 13.19
CA MET A 57 -9.08 -66.74 14.53
C MET A 57 -10.60 -66.52 14.68
N SER A 58 -11.29 -65.93 13.70
CA SER A 58 -12.75 -65.77 13.75
C SER A 58 -13.44 -66.73 12.78
N SER A 59 -14.15 -67.72 13.31
CA SER A 59 -14.99 -68.65 12.54
C SER A 59 -16.43 -68.14 12.35
N ILE A 60 -16.73 -66.89 12.71
CA ILE A 60 -18.10 -66.36 12.81
C ILE A 60 -18.15 -65.00 12.10
N ALA A 61 -18.95 -64.95 11.03
CA ALA A 61 -19.31 -63.80 10.19
C ALA A 61 -18.14 -63.05 9.50
N ARG A 62 -18.29 -62.80 8.19
CA ARG A 62 -17.44 -61.84 7.46
C ARG A 62 -17.92 -60.44 7.82
N GLY A 63 -17.03 -59.58 8.34
CA GLY A 63 -17.32 -58.16 8.51
C GLY A 63 -17.67 -57.53 7.15
N VAL A 64 -18.72 -56.72 7.14
CA VAL A 64 -19.16 -55.98 5.94
C VAL A 64 -18.79 -54.52 6.12
N GLN A 65 -18.17 -53.93 5.10
CA GLN A 65 -17.87 -52.51 5.04
C GLN A 65 -18.76 -51.85 3.98
N MET A 66 -19.29 -50.67 4.31
CA MET A 66 -20.07 -49.85 3.40
C MET A 66 -19.18 -48.72 2.89
N GLN A 67 -18.86 -48.74 1.59
CA GLN A 67 -17.97 -47.77 0.96
C GLN A 67 -18.76 -46.79 0.09
N PHE A 68 -18.42 -45.50 0.17
CA PHE A 68 -19.03 -44.45 -0.64
C PHE A 68 -18.08 -43.27 -0.81
N SER A 69 -18.43 -42.37 -1.72
CA SER A 69 -17.68 -41.14 -2.01
C SER A 69 -18.47 -39.94 -1.47
N ILE A 70 -17.84 -39.12 -0.62
CA ILE A 70 -18.44 -37.89 -0.07
C ILE A 70 -17.77 -36.65 -0.65
N GLY A 71 -18.57 -35.67 -1.09
CA GLY A 71 -18.08 -34.39 -1.61
C GLY A 71 -17.92 -33.33 -0.52
N LEU A 72 -17.07 -32.33 -0.76
CA LEU A 72 -16.91 -31.20 0.17
C LEU A 72 -18.26 -30.49 0.40
N HIS A 73 -18.53 -30.12 1.65
CA HIS A 73 -19.77 -29.53 2.15
C HIS A 73 -21.02 -30.44 2.09
N THR A 74 -20.95 -31.65 1.53
CA THR A 74 -22.09 -32.58 1.49
C THR A 74 -22.20 -33.45 2.74
N ALA A 75 -23.40 -34.01 2.98
CA ALA A 75 -23.67 -34.90 4.10
C ALA A 75 -24.27 -36.25 3.65
N VAL A 76 -23.88 -37.32 4.33
CA VAL A 76 -24.41 -38.67 4.15
C VAL A 76 -25.11 -39.13 5.41
N CYS A 77 -26.28 -39.75 5.25
CA CYS A 77 -27.13 -40.16 6.36
C CYS A 77 -27.39 -41.67 6.33
N PHE A 78 -27.38 -42.29 7.49
CA PHE A 78 -27.68 -43.71 7.63
C PHE A 78 -28.33 -44.03 8.98
N ARG A 79 -29.00 -45.18 9.05
CA ARG A 79 -29.50 -45.77 10.29
C ARG A 79 -28.91 -47.15 10.49
N LEU A 80 -28.79 -47.52 11.76
CA LEU A 80 -28.30 -48.82 12.21
C LEU A 80 -29.49 -49.62 12.74
N PHE A 81 -29.78 -50.75 12.12
CA PHE A 81 -30.87 -51.64 12.51
C PHE A 81 -30.31 -52.92 13.13
N GLU A 82 -30.89 -53.35 14.26
CA GLU A 82 -30.50 -54.58 14.96
C GLU A 82 -31.10 -55.85 14.31
N ASP A 83 -32.16 -55.73 13.48
CA ASP A 83 -32.87 -56.87 12.91
C ASP A 83 -33.19 -56.71 11.41
N ALA A 84 -32.83 -57.71 10.59
CA ALA A 84 -32.96 -57.66 9.13
C ALA A 84 -34.41 -57.63 8.62
N ARG A 85 -35.37 -58.12 9.42
CA ARG A 85 -36.80 -58.17 9.07
C ARG A 85 -37.46 -56.79 9.13
N LEU A 86 -36.93 -55.88 9.95
CA LEU A 86 -37.47 -54.52 10.14
C LEU A 86 -37.02 -53.55 9.01
N ALA A 87 -35.86 -53.81 8.40
CA ALA A 87 -35.35 -53.02 7.28
C ALA A 87 -36.24 -53.12 6.01
N SER A 88 -36.90 -54.28 5.80
CA SER A 88 -37.82 -54.48 4.67
C SER A 88 -39.19 -53.82 4.89
N THR A 89 -39.66 -53.74 6.14
CA THR A 89 -40.99 -53.17 6.45
C THR A 89 -40.97 -51.65 6.38
N SER A 90 -39.87 -51.00 6.76
CA SER A 90 -39.73 -49.54 6.65
C SER A 90 -39.57 -49.03 5.21
N MET A 91 -39.21 -49.89 4.24
CA MET A 91 -39.14 -49.52 2.83
C MET A 91 -40.50 -49.52 2.11
N ASN A 92 -41.51 -50.21 2.65
CA ASN A 92 -42.77 -50.46 1.94
C ASN A 92 -44.00 -49.71 2.48
N GLY A 93 -43.86 -48.83 3.49
CA GLY A 93 -44.89 -47.84 3.84
C GLY A 93 -46.28 -48.39 4.18
N ILE A 94 -46.42 -49.65 4.60
CA ILE A 94 -47.72 -50.25 4.96
C ILE A 94 -47.59 -50.96 6.33
N GLY A 95 -48.26 -50.40 7.34
CA GLY A 95 -48.92 -51.15 8.41
C GLY A 95 -48.21 -51.29 9.77
N ASP A 96 -48.92 -50.78 10.79
CA ASP A 96 -49.07 -51.24 12.18
C ASP A 96 -47.99 -50.94 13.25
N ASP A 97 -48.32 -49.93 14.09
CA ASP A 97 -48.75 -50.02 15.50
C ASP A 97 -48.05 -50.95 16.52
N ASP A 98 -46.96 -51.64 16.16
CA ASP A 98 -46.17 -52.43 17.11
C ASP A 98 -44.68 -52.03 17.13
N ALA A 99 -44.41 -50.73 16.97
CA ALA A 99 -43.08 -50.13 17.16
C ALA A 99 -42.75 -50.02 18.65
N GLY A 100 -42.64 -51.17 19.33
CA GLY A 100 -42.08 -51.28 20.66
C GLY A 100 -40.61 -50.82 20.67
N ASN A 101 -40.39 -49.57 21.10
CA ASN A 101 -39.21 -49.12 21.83
C ASN A 101 -37.81 -49.33 21.17
N GLN A 102 -37.69 -49.19 19.86
CA GLN A 102 -36.38 -49.05 19.20
C GLN A 102 -36.27 -47.70 18.49
N THR A 103 -35.74 -46.69 19.19
CA THR A 103 -35.37 -45.40 18.60
C THR A 103 -34.12 -45.58 17.75
N SER A 104 -34.30 -46.00 16.49
CA SER A 104 -33.21 -46.05 15.52
C SER A 104 -32.75 -44.62 15.21
N LEU A 105 -31.68 -44.19 15.86
CA LEU A 105 -31.02 -42.89 15.65
C LEU A 105 -30.62 -42.71 14.18
N LEU A 106 -30.82 -41.50 13.66
CA LEU A 106 -30.32 -41.08 12.35
C LEU A 106 -28.90 -40.56 12.52
N HIS A 107 -27.92 -41.26 11.95
CA HIS A 107 -26.52 -40.85 11.95
C HIS A 107 -26.24 -40.03 10.70
N THR A 108 -25.52 -38.92 10.84
CA THR A 108 -25.11 -38.06 9.74
C THR A 108 -23.61 -37.81 9.80
N ILE A 109 -22.96 -37.80 8.63
CA ILE A 109 -21.55 -37.45 8.48
C ILE A 109 -21.49 -36.37 7.41
N ARG A 110 -21.00 -35.19 7.77
CA ARG A 110 -20.81 -34.07 6.86
C ARG A 110 -19.34 -33.76 6.70
N LEU A 111 -18.86 -33.68 5.47
CA LEU A 111 -17.50 -33.17 5.19
C LEU A 111 -17.55 -31.64 5.24
N GLU A 112 -17.15 -31.07 6.36
CA GLU A 112 -17.33 -29.63 6.61
C GLU A 112 -16.23 -28.78 6.00
N LYS A 113 -14.96 -29.17 6.19
CA LYS A 113 -13.80 -28.42 5.70
C LYS A 113 -12.77 -29.33 5.07
N LEU A 114 -12.09 -28.78 4.07
CA LEU A 114 -10.85 -29.29 3.53
C LEU A 114 -9.79 -28.20 3.70
N GLU A 115 -8.73 -28.51 4.44
CA GLU A 115 -7.73 -27.53 4.86
C GLU A 115 -6.33 -27.98 4.47
N HIS A 116 -5.54 -27.05 3.94
CA HIS A 116 -4.09 -27.19 3.78
C HIS A 116 -3.37 -26.42 4.86
N HIS A 117 -2.55 -27.12 5.64
CA HIS A 117 -1.74 -26.57 6.70
C HIS A 117 -0.32 -26.44 6.17
N HIS A 118 0.03 -25.22 5.75
CA HIS A 118 1.34 -24.86 5.22
C HIS A 118 2.28 -24.47 6.35
N PRO A 119 3.45 -25.12 6.50
CA PRO A 119 4.45 -24.66 7.45
C PRO A 119 5.11 -23.37 6.94
N ILE A 120 5.33 -22.43 7.87
CA ILE A 120 6.02 -21.17 7.61
C ILE A 120 7.51 -21.34 7.93
N THR A 121 8.38 -21.28 6.92
CA THR A 121 9.83 -21.48 7.09
C THR A 121 10.62 -20.19 7.23
N GLN A 122 10.14 -19.10 6.64
CA GLN A 122 10.73 -17.78 6.76
C GLN A 122 9.66 -16.77 7.15
N ARG A 123 10.06 -15.79 7.96
CA ARG A 123 9.22 -14.65 8.32
C ARG A 123 10.05 -13.39 8.51
N TYR A 124 9.53 -12.26 8.05
CA TYR A 124 10.05 -10.95 8.39
C TYR A 124 8.96 -9.89 8.23
N THR A 125 9.07 -8.81 9.00
CA THR A 125 8.12 -7.70 8.94
C THR A 125 8.65 -6.63 8.00
N PHE A 126 7.78 -6.07 7.17
CA PHE A 126 8.13 -5.02 6.22
C PHE A 126 7.05 -3.95 6.13
N GLY A 127 7.44 -2.79 5.64
CA GLY A 127 6.56 -1.66 5.43
C GLY A 127 6.69 -1.10 4.02
N ILE A 128 5.94 -0.04 3.76
CA ILE A 128 6.01 0.70 2.50
C ILE A 128 6.65 2.04 2.79
N PRO A 129 7.80 2.38 2.19
CA PRO A 129 8.46 3.63 2.47
C PRO A 129 7.88 4.77 1.65
N GLU A 130 7.70 5.91 2.29
CA GLU A 130 7.64 7.21 1.63
C GLU A 130 9.06 7.78 1.53
N VAL A 131 9.46 8.11 0.31
CA VAL A 131 10.86 8.44 -0.03
C VAL A 131 10.98 9.93 -0.32
N HIS A 132 11.97 10.56 0.32
CA HIS A 132 12.33 11.95 0.06
C HIS A 132 13.84 12.08 -0.13
N ALA A 133 14.27 12.57 -1.29
CA ALA A 133 15.68 12.88 -1.56
C ALA A 133 15.93 14.38 -1.40
N SER A 134 17.02 14.74 -0.72
CA SER A 134 17.51 16.11 -0.60
C SER A 134 18.97 16.16 -1.04
N CYS A 135 19.27 16.88 -2.12
CA CYS A 135 20.62 16.98 -2.66
C CYS A 135 21.21 18.38 -2.58
N ILE A 136 22.54 18.43 -2.51
CA ILE A 136 23.36 19.64 -2.59
C ILE A 136 24.42 19.49 -3.68
N CYS A 137 24.65 20.55 -4.45
CA CYS A 137 25.63 20.59 -5.53
C CYS A 137 26.79 21.54 -5.21
N GLU A 138 28.02 21.09 -5.45
CA GLU A 138 29.23 21.88 -5.29
C GLU A 138 29.97 21.97 -6.62
N CYS A 139 30.25 23.19 -7.10
CA CYS A 139 30.96 23.41 -8.36
C CYS A 139 32.42 22.94 -8.30
N ASP A 140 33.10 23.20 -7.18
CA ASP A 140 34.52 22.83 -7.01
C ASP A 140 34.67 21.37 -6.56
N ALA A 141 35.26 20.54 -7.41
CA ALA A 141 35.55 19.14 -7.11
C ALA A 141 36.43 18.98 -5.85
N THR A 142 37.33 19.93 -5.58
CA THR A 142 38.30 19.89 -4.48
C THR A 142 37.77 20.43 -3.15
N ALA A 143 36.54 20.95 -3.13
CA ALA A 143 35.94 21.46 -1.91
C ALA A 143 35.83 20.38 -0.82
N SER A 144 35.97 20.78 0.45
CA SER A 144 35.77 19.88 1.61
C SER A 144 34.31 19.52 1.83
N THR A 145 33.38 20.29 1.25
CA THR A 145 31.95 20.01 1.20
C THR A 145 31.65 18.95 0.14
N CYS A 146 30.70 18.05 0.42
CA CYS A 146 30.29 16.97 -0.47
C CYS A 146 31.46 16.08 -0.93
N THR A 147 31.88 15.14 -0.07
CA THR A 147 32.98 14.20 -0.36
C THR A 147 32.50 12.75 -0.36
N ALA A 148 33.28 11.88 -1.01
CA ALA A 148 33.04 10.43 -0.95
C ALA A 148 33.04 9.92 0.51
N GLU A 149 33.98 10.37 1.34
CA GLU A 149 34.05 9.98 2.75
C GLU A 149 32.78 10.34 3.55
N SER A 150 32.13 11.45 3.20
CA SER A 150 30.95 11.94 3.95
C SER A 150 29.62 11.42 3.42
N HIS A 151 29.54 10.97 2.16
CA HIS A 151 28.28 10.63 1.49
C HIS A 151 28.27 9.31 0.71
N GLN A 152 29.41 8.66 0.51
CA GLN A 152 29.46 7.36 -0.17
C GLN A 152 29.39 6.23 0.87
N PHE A 153 28.52 5.25 0.64
CA PHE A 153 28.36 4.07 1.52
C PHE A 153 28.23 4.42 3.02
N THR A 154 27.45 5.44 3.35
CA THR A 154 27.25 5.87 4.74
C THR A 154 25.80 6.29 5.02
N ALA A 155 25.39 6.12 6.27
CA ALA A 155 24.11 6.60 6.77
C ALA A 155 24.21 8.09 7.12
N CYS A 156 23.06 8.77 7.17
CA CYS A 156 23.03 10.13 7.68
C CYS A 156 23.37 10.12 9.17
N PRO A 157 24.16 11.08 9.68
CA PRO A 157 24.45 11.19 11.10
C PRO A 157 23.15 11.43 11.86
N GLU A 158 23.02 10.82 13.03
CA GLU A 158 21.90 11.05 13.94
C GLU A 158 21.80 12.54 14.25
N SER A 159 20.59 13.09 14.06
CA SER A 159 20.32 14.49 14.38
C SER A 159 19.27 14.54 15.48
N ASP A 160 19.38 15.46 16.42
CA ASP A 160 18.37 15.66 17.49
C ASP A 160 16.96 16.04 16.96
N LYS A 161 16.79 16.16 15.64
CA LYS A 161 15.56 16.49 14.92
C LYS A 161 15.09 15.41 13.93
N SER A 162 15.76 14.26 13.84
CA SER A 162 15.27 13.15 13.00
C SER A 162 14.19 12.40 13.75
N ASP A 163 13.04 12.20 13.10
CA ASP A 163 11.99 11.33 13.62
C ASP A 163 12.58 9.92 13.82
N GLU A 164 12.36 9.32 14.99
CA GLU A 164 12.95 8.02 15.39
C GLU A 164 12.58 6.87 14.43
N SER A 165 11.52 7.04 13.65
CA SER A 165 11.05 6.10 12.63
C SER A 165 11.67 6.30 11.24
N THR A 166 12.49 7.34 11.03
CA THR A 166 13.09 7.65 9.73
C THR A 166 14.46 7.02 9.57
N SER A 167 14.67 6.28 8.48
CA SER A 167 16.00 5.84 8.07
C SER A 167 16.54 6.70 6.94
N CYS A 168 17.82 7.05 7.00
CA CYS A 168 18.44 8.00 6.08
C CYS A 168 19.79 7.49 5.57
N TYR A 169 19.96 7.52 4.25
CA TYR A 169 21.15 7.02 3.56
C TYR A 169 21.70 8.08 2.64
N ARG A 170 23.02 8.11 2.49
CA ARG A 170 23.69 9.08 1.63
C ARG A 170 24.15 8.46 0.32
N THR A 171 24.18 9.28 -0.72
CA THR A 171 24.73 8.91 -2.03
C THR A 171 25.61 10.01 -2.59
N PHE A 172 26.66 9.61 -3.31
CA PHE A 172 27.65 10.51 -3.88
C PHE A 172 27.73 10.37 -5.40
N PHE A 173 27.45 11.46 -6.12
CA PHE A 173 27.52 11.49 -7.59
C PHE A 173 28.59 12.49 -8.06
N PRO A 174 29.82 12.03 -8.32
CA PRO A 174 30.88 12.86 -8.90
C PRO A 174 30.63 13.12 -10.40
N ASN A 175 31.46 13.96 -11.01
CA ASN A 175 31.53 14.18 -12.47
C ASN A 175 30.22 14.64 -13.11
N GLN A 176 29.53 15.58 -12.47
CA GLN A 176 28.33 16.19 -13.03
C GLN A 176 28.66 17.19 -14.14
N THR A 177 27.66 17.57 -14.93
CA THR A 177 27.83 18.61 -15.95
C THR A 177 27.91 20.01 -15.30
N PRO A 178 28.84 20.89 -15.71
CA PRO A 178 29.07 22.23 -15.12
C PRO A 178 28.00 23.27 -15.47
N ILE A 179 26.72 22.90 -15.43
CA ILE A 179 25.62 23.82 -15.67
C ILE A 179 25.47 24.74 -14.45
N GLY A 180 25.77 26.03 -14.63
CA GLY A 180 25.76 27.04 -13.57
C GLY A 180 27.13 27.29 -12.91
N CYS A 181 28.18 26.57 -13.30
CA CYS A 181 29.56 26.71 -12.82
C CYS A 181 30.48 27.21 -13.95
N SER A 182 31.80 27.32 -13.71
CA SER A 182 32.77 27.56 -14.78
C SER A 182 32.96 26.31 -15.65
N GLU A 183 33.30 26.49 -16.93
CA GLU A 183 33.41 25.37 -17.90
C GLU A 183 34.51 24.36 -17.53
N ASP A 184 35.55 24.80 -16.82
CA ASP A 184 36.65 23.96 -16.34
C ASP A 184 36.31 23.16 -15.06
N ASP A 185 35.16 23.43 -14.44
CA ASP A 185 34.78 22.79 -13.18
C ASP A 185 34.09 21.44 -13.43
N SER A 186 34.25 20.52 -12.49
CA SER A 186 33.56 19.22 -12.49
C SER A 186 32.71 19.11 -11.22
N PRO A 187 31.45 19.57 -11.26
CA PRO A 187 30.63 19.59 -10.06
C PRO A 187 30.36 18.21 -9.51
N LYS A 188 30.09 18.17 -8.22
CA LYS A 188 29.72 16.97 -7.47
C LYS A 188 28.39 17.19 -6.76
N LEU A 189 27.57 16.15 -6.73
CA LEU A 189 26.24 16.15 -6.14
C LEU A 189 26.20 15.14 -5.00
N CYS A 190 25.80 15.60 -3.82
CA CYS A 190 25.62 14.77 -2.63
C CYS A 190 24.17 14.79 -2.22
N CYS A 191 23.61 13.64 -1.85
CA CYS A 191 22.21 13.54 -1.49
C CYS A 191 22.00 12.76 -0.19
N ASP A 192 21.02 13.20 0.59
CA ASP A 192 20.43 12.49 1.71
C ASP A 192 19.07 11.92 1.24
N VAL A 193 18.93 10.60 1.24
CA VAL A 193 17.71 9.88 0.87
C VAL A 193 17.05 9.37 2.15
N ARG A 194 15.88 9.91 2.47
CA ARG A 194 15.11 9.62 3.70
C ARG A 194 13.93 8.71 3.38
N PHE A 195 13.71 7.75 4.26
CA PHE A 195 12.64 6.76 4.19
C PHE A 195 11.84 6.83 5.48
N LYS A 196 10.52 7.05 5.36
CA LYS A 196 9.58 6.95 6.48
C LYS A 196 8.50 5.92 6.17
N PRO A 197 7.96 5.20 7.16
CA PRO A 197 6.84 4.29 6.93
C PRO A 197 5.60 5.09 6.49
N TYR A 198 5.06 4.72 5.33
CA TYR A 198 3.84 5.32 4.77
C TYR A 198 2.61 4.85 5.57
N GLU A 199 1.87 5.80 6.14
CA GLU A 199 0.66 5.56 6.94
C GLU A 199 0.81 4.52 8.07
N ASN A 200 2.05 4.29 8.54
CA ASN A 200 2.40 3.22 9.49
C ASN A 200 1.89 1.81 9.05
N LEU A 201 1.79 1.58 7.74
CA LEU A 201 1.37 0.29 7.21
C LEU A 201 2.45 -0.77 7.44
N THR A 202 2.05 -1.83 8.14
CA THR A 202 2.93 -2.94 8.50
C THR A 202 2.40 -4.25 7.93
N PHE A 203 3.30 -5.03 7.34
CA PHE A 203 3.00 -6.32 6.71
C PHE A 203 3.94 -7.40 7.22
N LEU A 204 3.41 -8.60 7.39
CA LEU A 204 4.18 -9.79 7.72
C LEU A 204 4.38 -10.59 6.43
N ALA A 205 5.64 -10.72 6.00
CA ALA A 205 6.03 -11.63 4.93
C ALA A 205 6.25 -13.04 5.50
N VAL A 206 5.72 -14.05 4.82
CA VAL A 206 5.86 -15.47 5.18
C VAL A 206 6.19 -16.31 3.95
N LYS A 207 7.11 -17.25 4.10
CA LYS A 207 7.37 -18.28 3.09
C LYS A 207 6.55 -19.52 3.41
N LEU A 208 5.65 -19.89 2.51
CA LEU A 208 4.82 -21.09 2.63
C LEU A 208 5.46 -22.24 1.86
N GLU A 209 5.69 -23.35 2.55
CA GLU A 209 6.18 -24.59 1.94
C GLU A 209 5.02 -25.55 1.60
N GLN A 210 5.35 -26.77 1.19
CA GLN A 210 4.36 -27.80 0.87
C GLN A 210 3.43 -28.09 2.06
N PRO A 211 2.10 -28.13 1.86
CA PRO A 211 1.16 -28.32 2.94
C PRO A 211 1.01 -29.78 3.35
N THR A 212 0.46 -29.94 4.54
CA THR A 212 -0.26 -31.16 4.95
C THR A 212 -1.77 -30.96 4.83
N THR A 213 -2.47 -31.96 4.32
CA THR A 213 -3.90 -31.90 4.00
C THR A 213 -4.73 -32.54 5.09
N TYR A 214 -5.75 -31.82 5.56
CA TYR A 214 -6.70 -32.31 6.56
C TYR A 214 -8.15 -32.16 6.09
N ALA A 215 -8.95 -33.17 6.36
CA ALA A 215 -10.40 -33.09 6.26
C ALA A 215 -11.02 -33.03 7.66
N THR A 216 -11.97 -32.12 7.84
CA THR A 216 -12.75 -32.00 9.06
C THR A 216 -14.18 -32.44 8.77
N PHE A 217 -14.60 -33.50 9.45
CA PHE A 217 -15.95 -34.04 9.40
C PHE A 217 -16.73 -33.62 10.64
N VAL A 218 -18.02 -33.39 10.47
CA VAL A 218 -18.97 -33.26 11.57
C VAL A 218 -19.86 -34.49 11.56
N TYR A 219 -19.75 -35.28 12.62
CA TYR A 219 -20.66 -36.38 12.90
C TYR A 219 -21.75 -35.88 13.84
N ALA A 220 -23.01 -36.20 13.55
CA ALA A 220 -24.12 -35.93 14.44
C ALA A 220 -25.14 -37.07 14.42
N ALA A 221 -25.80 -37.29 15.55
CA ALA A 221 -26.86 -38.28 15.70
C ALA A 221 -28.17 -37.58 16.09
N TYR A 222 -29.23 -37.84 15.32
CA TYR A 222 -30.54 -37.23 15.51
C TYR A 222 -31.59 -38.26 15.89
N ASP A 223 -32.46 -37.88 16.80
CA ASP A 223 -33.66 -38.63 17.19
C ASP A 223 -34.91 -37.85 16.78
N PHE A 224 -35.95 -38.54 16.33
CA PHE A 224 -37.19 -37.89 15.91
C PHE A 224 -38.28 -38.16 16.96
N VAL A 225 -38.46 -37.19 17.86
CA VAL A 225 -39.36 -37.32 19.02
C VAL A 225 -40.35 -36.16 19.02
N ASN A 226 -41.63 -36.45 19.26
CA ASN A 226 -42.71 -35.46 19.32
C ASN A 226 -42.83 -34.57 18.07
N GLY A 227 -42.63 -35.17 16.89
CA GLY A 227 -42.74 -34.48 15.59
C GLY A 227 -41.52 -33.63 15.23
N TYR A 228 -40.47 -33.67 16.04
CA TYR A 228 -39.33 -32.76 15.94
C TYR A 228 -37.99 -33.50 16.04
N TRP A 229 -36.99 -33.06 15.28
CA TRP A 229 -35.61 -33.53 15.41
C TRP A 229 -34.95 -33.01 16.69
N VAL A 230 -34.23 -33.90 17.37
CA VAL A 230 -33.42 -33.61 18.55
C VAL A 230 -32.02 -34.16 18.32
N GLU A 231 -31.00 -33.32 18.43
CA GLU A 231 -29.60 -33.73 18.36
C GLU A 231 -29.19 -34.43 19.67
N LYS A 232 -28.64 -35.64 19.57
CA LYS A 232 -28.24 -36.49 20.69
C LYS A 232 -26.73 -36.55 20.90
N ASP A 233 -25.98 -36.53 19.80
CA ASP A 233 -24.52 -36.61 19.79
C ASP A 233 -24.00 -35.72 18.65
N LYS A 234 -22.87 -35.06 18.87
CA LYS A 234 -22.19 -34.21 17.88
C LYS A 234 -20.70 -34.16 18.16
N THR A 235 -19.90 -34.57 17.19
CA THR A 235 -18.44 -34.59 17.30
C THR A 235 -17.78 -34.08 16.02
N THR A 236 -16.63 -33.43 16.17
CA THR A 236 -15.79 -33.00 15.05
C THR A 236 -14.60 -33.96 14.92
N ILE A 237 -14.38 -34.46 13.71
CA ILE A 237 -13.39 -35.48 13.43
C ILE A 237 -12.43 -34.95 12.38
N ARG A 238 -11.17 -34.81 12.76
CA ARG A 238 -10.11 -34.39 11.84
C ARG A 238 -9.31 -35.59 11.37
N SER A 239 -9.17 -35.73 10.07
CA SER A 239 -8.44 -36.81 9.41
C SER A 239 -7.36 -36.25 8.50
N GLN A 240 -6.16 -36.82 8.52
CA GLN A 240 -5.06 -36.44 7.63
C GLN A 240 -5.16 -37.21 6.31
N LEU A 241 -5.01 -36.52 5.18
CA LEU A 241 -5.25 -37.10 3.85
C LEU A 241 -3.98 -37.47 3.08
N ASP A 242 -2.80 -36.98 3.46
CA ASP A 242 -1.56 -37.22 2.70
C ASP A 242 -0.98 -38.64 2.89
N GLY A 243 -1.52 -39.40 3.85
CA GLY A 243 -1.06 -40.74 4.21
C GLY A 243 -1.98 -41.86 3.71
N GLY A 244 -1.86 -43.03 4.35
CA GLY A 244 -2.80 -44.13 4.15
C GLY A 244 -4.15 -43.88 4.82
N THR A 245 -5.06 -44.85 4.68
CA THR A 245 -6.40 -44.82 5.30
C THR A 245 -6.30 -44.51 6.80
N GLN A 246 -7.00 -43.45 7.21
CA GLN A 246 -7.13 -43.07 8.61
C GLN A 246 -8.44 -43.60 9.16
N ASP A 247 -8.40 -44.29 10.30
CA ASP A 247 -9.58 -44.90 10.91
C ASP A 247 -9.82 -44.37 12.33
N ARG A 248 -11.08 -44.04 12.65
CA ARG A 248 -11.52 -43.60 13.98
C ARG A 248 -12.98 -43.96 14.27
N HIS A 249 -13.29 -44.24 15.53
CA HIS A 249 -14.67 -44.38 15.98
C HIS A 249 -15.44 -43.05 15.92
N LEU A 250 -16.68 -43.11 15.46
CA LEU A 250 -17.59 -41.97 15.29
C LEU A 250 -18.43 -41.69 16.54
N ASP A 251 -19.08 -42.73 17.06
CA ASP A 251 -20.09 -42.61 18.10
C ASP A 251 -19.50 -42.71 19.50
N SER A 252 -20.15 -42.07 20.45
CA SER A 252 -19.81 -42.16 21.88
C SER A 252 -19.76 -43.62 22.40
N LYS A 253 -20.52 -44.54 21.79
CA LYS A 253 -20.52 -45.98 22.12
C LYS A 253 -19.43 -46.78 21.39
N ARG A 254 -18.64 -46.16 20.51
CA ARG A 254 -17.55 -46.77 19.74
C ARG A 254 -17.95 -48.00 18.92
N ARG A 255 -19.17 -48.01 18.37
CA ARG A 255 -19.69 -49.12 17.54
C ARG A 255 -19.45 -48.90 16.06
N ILE A 256 -19.35 -47.64 15.63
CA ILE A 256 -19.24 -47.26 14.23
C ILE A 256 -17.87 -46.64 13.99
N SER A 257 -17.10 -47.22 13.07
CA SER A 257 -15.79 -46.69 12.67
C SER A 257 -15.86 -46.06 11.28
N LEU A 258 -15.19 -44.91 11.15
CA LEU A 258 -15.02 -44.15 9.93
C LEU A 258 -13.58 -44.26 9.45
N ALA A 259 -13.39 -44.99 8.36
CA ALA A 259 -12.15 -45.03 7.63
C ALA A 259 -12.21 -44.07 6.43
N VAL A 260 -11.29 -43.11 6.38
CA VAL A 260 -11.19 -42.06 5.36
C VAL A 260 -9.95 -42.30 4.51
N THR A 261 -10.13 -42.31 3.19
CA THR A 261 -9.06 -42.47 2.21
C THR A 261 -9.17 -41.39 1.13
N ALA A 262 -8.07 -40.72 0.83
CA ALA A 262 -7.99 -39.81 -0.30
C ALA A 262 -7.52 -40.56 -1.55
N GLY A 263 -8.15 -40.29 -2.70
CA GLY A 263 -7.75 -40.88 -3.99
C GLY A 263 -6.48 -40.28 -4.60
N GLY A 264 -5.87 -39.29 -3.94
CA GLY A 264 -4.71 -38.54 -4.41
C GLY A 264 -4.56 -37.22 -3.66
N ARG A 265 -3.74 -36.31 -4.21
CA ARG A 265 -3.65 -34.92 -3.70
C ARG A 265 -4.97 -34.19 -3.94
N ALA A 266 -5.24 -33.17 -3.13
CA ALA A 266 -6.36 -32.27 -3.35
C ALA A 266 -6.31 -31.64 -4.76
N SER A 267 -7.48 -31.28 -5.30
CA SER A 267 -7.63 -30.69 -6.65
C SER A 267 -6.77 -29.45 -6.87
N HIS A 268 -6.64 -28.63 -5.84
CA HIS A 268 -5.89 -27.39 -5.87
C HIS A 268 -4.84 -27.40 -4.76
N GLN A 269 -3.72 -26.72 -4.99
CA GLN A 269 -2.70 -26.50 -3.99
C GLN A 269 -2.16 -25.08 -4.16
N LEU A 270 -1.95 -24.39 -3.03
CA LEU A 270 -1.23 -23.13 -3.06
C LEU A 270 0.26 -23.42 -3.38
N GLU A 271 0.83 -22.62 -4.27
CA GLU A 271 2.23 -22.76 -4.67
C GLU A 271 3.16 -22.46 -3.49
N THR A 272 4.32 -23.12 -3.46
CA THR A 272 5.36 -22.82 -2.48
C THR A 272 6.01 -21.49 -2.84
N GLY A 273 6.06 -20.55 -1.90
CA GLY A 273 6.57 -19.21 -2.20
C GLY A 273 6.30 -18.18 -1.13
N MET A 274 6.58 -16.92 -1.48
CA MET A 274 6.43 -15.77 -0.60
C MET A 274 5.01 -15.20 -0.66
N TYR A 275 4.41 -15.06 0.51
CA TYR A 275 3.08 -14.47 0.73
C TYR A 275 3.19 -13.42 1.83
N PHE A 276 2.17 -12.57 1.96
CA PHE A 276 2.15 -11.60 3.04
C PHE A 276 0.73 -11.28 3.51
N SER A 277 0.60 -10.84 4.75
CA SER A 277 -0.65 -10.32 5.31
C SER A 277 -0.40 -8.96 5.97
N ARG A 278 -1.43 -8.13 6.01
CA ARG A 278 -1.37 -6.92 6.84
C ARG A 278 -1.35 -7.34 8.31
N THR A 279 -0.57 -6.64 9.11
CA THR A 279 -0.47 -6.87 10.56
C THR A 279 -1.04 -5.66 11.28
N SER A 280 -1.98 -5.89 12.21
CA SER A 280 -2.48 -4.84 13.09
C SER A 280 -1.49 -4.61 14.24
N ASN A 281 -1.64 -3.50 14.97
CA ASN A 281 -0.77 -3.17 16.11
C ASN A 281 -0.82 -4.23 17.24
N GLY A 282 -1.82 -5.13 17.23
CA GLY A 282 -1.93 -6.27 18.16
C GLY A 282 -1.21 -7.54 17.70
N GLY A 283 -0.52 -7.52 16.55
CA GLY A 283 0.11 -8.71 15.96
C GLY A 283 -0.87 -9.67 15.29
N GLU A 284 -2.14 -9.27 15.16
CA GLU A 284 -3.14 -10.05 14.42
C GLU A 284 -2.91 -9.88 12.92
N THR A 285 -3.01 -11.00 12.20
CA THR A 285 -2.79 -11.08 10.76
C THR A 285 -4.12 -11.14 10.03
N GLU A 286 -4.26 -10.33 8.99
CA GLU A 286 -5.41 -10.39 8.07
C GLU A 286 -5.27 -11.52 7.04
N GLU A 287 -6.12 -11.53 6.00
CA GLU A 287 -6.02 -12.45 4.88
C GLU A 287 -4.68 -12.35 4.13
N LEU A 288 -4.21 -13.51 3.64
CA LEU A 288 -2.99 -13.63 2.86
C LEU A 288 -3.15 -13.04 1.45
N ARG A 289 -2.08 -12.42 0.97
CA ARG A 289 -1.93 -11.79 -0.34
C ARG A 289 -0.70 -12.36 -1.05
N MET A 290 -0.70 -12.24 -2.37
CA MET A 290 0.39 -12.73 -3.23
C MET A 290 0.77 -11.67 -4.25
N GLN A 291 2.02 -11.24 -4.18
CA GLN A 291 2.64 -10.27 -5.07
C GLN A 291 4.16 -10.54 -5.07
N PRO A 292 4.93 -10.14 -6.10
CA PRO A 292 6.37 -10.35 -6.10
C PRO A 292 7.01 -9.79 -4.82
N LEU A 293 7.53 -10.69 -3.97
CA LEU A 293 8.03 -10.41 -2.64
C LEU A 293 9.39 -11.10 -2.48
N ASN A 294 10.33 -10.43 -1.84
CA ASN A 294 11.66 -10.99 -1.58
C ASN A 294 11.61 -12.12 -0.56
N GLU A 295 12.49 -13.11 -0.70
CA GLU A 295 12.81 -13.98 0.43
C GLU A 295 13.62 -13.23 1.50
N ILE A 296 13.79 -13.83 2.68
CA ILE A 296 14.56 -13.19 3.76
C ILE A 296 16.01 -12.92 3.35
N THR A 297 16.61 -13.77 2.51
CA THR A 297 17.98 -13.64 2.00
C THR A 297 18.10 -12.76 0.76
N ASP A 298 16.98 -12.49 0.09
CA ASP A 298 16.95 -11.74 -1.16
C ASP A 298 16.81 -10.24 -0.90
N ASN A 299 17.32 -9.44 -1.85
CA ASN A 299 17.23 -7.98 -1.77
C ASN A 299 17.03 -7.35 -3.15
N ASN A 300 15.94 -7.72 -3.84
CA ASN A 300 15.57 -7.13 -5.11
C ASN A 300 14.62 -5.94 -4.89
N PHE A 301 15.00 -4.75 -5.37
CA PHE A 301 14.22 -3.52 -5.22
C PHE A 301 13.01 -3.43 -6.14
N ASP A 302 12.87 -4.32 -7.13
CA ASP A 302 11.69 -4.44 -7.98
C ASP A 302 10.54 -5.22 -7.33
N ARG A 303 10.81 -5.92 -6.21
CA ARG A 303 9.87 -6.74 -5.44
C ARG A 303 9.54 -6.08 -4.10
N LEU A 304 8.49 -6.51 -3.41
CA LEU A 304 8.20 -6.06 -2.05
C LEU A 304 9.24 -6.56 -1.04
N GLY A 305 9.29 -5.94 0.15
CA GLY A 305 10.03 -6.46 1.31
C GLY A 305 11.51 -6.08 1.40
N TRP A 306 11.96 -5.09 0.64
CA TRP A 306 13.29 -4.47 0.82
C TRP A 306 13.32 -3.43 1.95
N TYR A 307 12.18 -2.87 2.36
CA TYR A 307 12.06 -1.96 3.52
C TYR A 307 11.51 -2.71 4.73
N ARG A 308 12.39 -3.10 5.65
CA ARG A 308 12.12 -4.08 6.72
C ARG A 308 12.09 -3.42 8.09
N MET A 309 11.33 -4.02 9.00
CA MET A 309 11.30 -3.62 10.40
C MET A 309 12.25 -4.50 11.21
N ASP A 310 13.03 -3.88 12.09
CA ASP A 310 13.90 -4.60 13.04
C ASP A 310 13.15 -4.96 14.35
N GLU A 311 13.85 -5.59 15.28
CA GLU A 311 13.28 -6.01 16.57
C GLU A 311 12.87 -4.82 17.45
N SER A 312 13.44 -3.63 17.23
CA SER A 312 13.10 -2.41 17.94
C SER A 312 11.83 -1.74 17.41
N GLY A 313 11.32 -2.19 16.26
CA GLY A 313 10.22 -1.54 15.54
C GLY A 313 10.68 -0.44 14.59
N HIS A 314 11.99 -0.28 14.37
CA HIS A 314 12.55 0.70 13.44
C HIS A 314 12.61 0.13 12.02
N PHE A 315 12.19 0.94 11.04
CA PHE A 315 12.19 0.55 9.64
C PHE A 315 13.46 0.99 8.91
N HIS A 316 14.13 0.04 8.28
CA HIS A 316 15.37 0.25 7.53
C HIS A 316 15.30 -0.36 6.12
N VAL A 317 16.12 0.16 5.22
CA VAL A 317 16.32 -0.43 3.90
C VAL A 317 17.34 -1.55 4.05
N ASN A 318 16.96 -2.77 3.66
CA ASN A 318 17.83 -3.94 3.75
C ASN A 318 19.12 -3.71 2.95
N ASN A 319 20.27 -3.81 3.62
CA ASN A 319 21.58 -3.44 3.07
C ASN A 319 21.62 -2.02 2.43
N GLY A 320 20.85 -1.08 2.95
CA GLY A 320 20.67 0.26 2.38
C GLY A 320 21.97 1.04 2.19
N VAL A 321 22.91 0.96 3.14
CA VAL A 321 24.21 1.65 3.09
C VAL A 321 25.00 1.29 1.83
N VAL A 322 24.98 0.02 1.42
CA VAL A 322 25.73 -0.46 0.25
C VAL A 322 24.92 -0.28 -1.04
N LYS A 323 23.60 -0.43 -0.96
CA LYS A 323 22.72 -0.48 -2.13
C LYS A 323 22.12 0.85 -2.56
N MET A 324 22.22 1.91 -1.75
CA MET A 324 21.62 3.19 -2.09
C MET A 324 22.20 3.79 -3.38
N ASP A 325 23.52 3.67 -3.59
CA ASP A 325 24.19 4.17 -4.79
C ASP A 325 23.75 3.43 -6.07
N ASP A 326 23.29 2.17 -5.96
CA ASP A 326 22.79 1.38 -7.10
C ASP A 326 21.38 1.83 -7.54
N ILE A 327 20.53 2.16 -6.56
CA ILE A 327 19.10 2.42 -6.78
C ILE A 327 18.77 3.91 -6.92
N HIS A 328 19.44 4.78 -6.17
CA HIS A 328 19.21 6.21 -6.25
C HIS A 328 20.03 6.77 -7.40
N LYS A 329 19.35 7.42 -8.35
CA LYS A 329 19.99 8.07 -9.49
C LYS A 329 19.64 9.54 -9.45
N ALA A 330 20.66 10.38 -9.32
CA ALA A 330 20.50 11.81 -9.36
C ALA A 330 21.41 12.46 -10.41
N LYS A 331 20.92 13.55 -11.03
CA LYS A 331 21.67 14.33 -12.01
C LYS A 331 21.42 15.82 -11.78
N VAL A 332 22.48 16.62 -11.86
CA VAL A 332 22.39 18.09 -11.75
C VAL A 332 21.64 18.67 -12.96
N LYS A 333 20.72 19.61 -12.68
CA LYS A 333 20.09 20.45 -13.70
C LYS A 333 20.78 21.81 -13.75
N ASN A 334 20.93 22.48 -12.60
CA ASN A 334 21.74 23.69 -12.45
C ASN A 334 22.32 23.74 -11.03
N CYS A 335 23.67 23.72 -10.94
CA CYS A 335 24.37 23.65 -9.67
C CYS A 335 24.26 24.94 -8.85
N LYS A 336 24.30 26.10 -9.52
CA LYS A 336 24.20 27.41 -8.85
C LYS A 336 22.82 27.65 -8.24
N GLU A 337 21.78 27.17 -8.93
CA GLU A 337 20.39 27.21 -8.46
C GLU A 337 20.03 26.02 -7.54
N GLN A 338 20.97 25.10 -7.30
CA GLN A 338 20.78 23.87 -6.54
C GLN A 338 19.61 23.00 -7.06
N THR A 339 19.37 23.00 -8.37
CA THR A 339 18.31 22.18 -8.99
C THR A 339 18.86 20.87 -9.55
N TYR A 340 18.14 19.78 -9.29
CA TYR A 340 18.54 18.44 -9.70
C TYR A 340 17.33 17.58 -10.07
N ARG A 341 17.62 16.49 -10.79
CA ARG A 341 16.67 15.42 -11.10
C ARG A 341 17.03 14.21 -10.26
N SER A 342 16.06 13.63 -9.57
CA SER A 342 16.27 12.44 -8.75
C SER A 342 15.19 11.40 -9.04
N ILE A 343 15.59 10.14 -9.13
CA ILE A 343 14.70 8.97 -9.16
C ILE A 343 15.24 7.89 -8.24
N LEU A 344 14.31 7.05 -7.78
CA LEU A 344 14.63 5.77 -7.17
C LEU A 344 14.30 4.66 -8.17
N ALA A 345 15.31 3.90 -8.60
CA ALA A 345 15.16 2.71 -9.42
C ALA A 345 14.71 1.51 -8.56
N ALA A 346 13.51 1.65 -7.96
CA ALA A 346 12.87 0.65 -7.12
C ALA A 346 11.35 0.64 -7.39
N ASN A 347 10.64 -0.38 -6.91
CA ASN A 347 9.18 -0.44 -6.90
C ASN A 347 8.65 -0.46 -5.47
N TYR A 348 7.35 -0.23 -5.30
CA TYR A 348 6.65 -0.32 -4.01
C TYR A 348 7.08 0.74 -2.98
N TYR A 349 7.11 2.00 -3.39
CA TYR A 349 7.34 3.16 -2.51
C TYR A 349 6.28 4.27 -2.75
N MET A 350 6.32 5.35 -1.98
CA MET A 350 5.45 6.53 -2.14
C MET A 350 6.30 7.82 -2.26
N PRO A 351 5.88 8.87 -3.01
CA PRO A 351 4.56 9.13 -3.59
C PRO A 351 4.29 8.53 -5.01
N GLY A 352 4.98 7.47 -5.42
CA GLY A 352 4.65 6.73 -6.65
C GLY A 352 5.14 5.29 -6.64
N ARG A 353 4.49 4.42 -7.44
CA ARG A 353 4.73 2.95 -7.57
C ARG A 353 4.22 2.08 -6.43
N PHE A 354 2.99 2.29 -5.93
CA PHE A 354 2.39 1.38 -4.96
C PHE A 354 0.92 1.06 -5.29
N ASN A 355 0.67 -0.20 -5.67
CA ASN A 355 -0.67 -0.80 -5.71
C ASN A 355 -0.59 -2.17 -5.03
N LEU A 356 -1.45 -2.40 -4.04
CA LEU A 356 -1.52 -3.66 -3.32
C LEU A 356 -2.41 -4.65 -4.05
N SER A 357 -1.88 -5.87 -4.22
CA SER A 357 -2.71 -6.99 -4.66
C SER A 357 -3.88 -7.25 -3.71
N ARG A 358 -5.03 -7.64 -4.27
CA ARG A 358 -6.20 -8.09 -3.49
C ARG A 358 -5.90 -9.41 -2.74
N PRO A 359 -6.61 -9.71 -1.64
CA PRO A 359 -6.48 -10.98 -0.91
C PRO A 359 -6.64 -12.22 -1.78
N LEU A 360 -6.06 -13.33 -1.34
CA LEU A 360 -6.08 -14.59 -2.06
C LEU A 360 -7.51 -15.10 -2.28
N GLU A 361 -8.40 -14.98 -1.32
CA GLU A 361 -9.81 -15.37 -1.36
C GLU A 361 -10.59 -14.65 -2.47
N VAL A 362 -10.31 -13.36 -2.65
CA VAL A 362 -10.94 -12.54 -3.70
C VAL A 362 -10.37 -12.88 -5.07
N SER A 363 -9.12 -13.35 -5.10
CA SER A 363 -8.37 -13.52 -6.33
C SER A 363 -8.34 -14.95 -6.88
N LYS A 364 -8.55 -15.95 -6.02
CA LYS A 364 -8.54 -17.38 -6.30
C LYS A 364 -9.78 -17.99 -5.67
N LEU A 365 -10.72 -18.42 -6.51
CA LEU A 365 -12.07 -18.77 -6.09
C LEU A 365 -12.18 -20.12 -5.37
N TRP A 366 -11.23 -21.01 -5.63
CA TRP A 366 -11.12 -22.27 -4.89
C TRP A 366 -10.67 -22.05 -3.43
N ILE A 367 -10.22 -20.84 -3.06
CA ILE A 367 -9.82 -20.48 -1.70
C ILE A 367 -11.00 -19.82 -0.99
N GLN A 368 -11.52 -20.48 0.04
CA GLN A 368 -12.51 -19.89 0.93
C GLN A 368 -11.86 -18.93 1.92
N SER A 369 -10.71 -19.31 2.46
CA SER A 369 -9.93 -18.51 3.41
C SER A 369 -8.46 -18.92 3.35
N ALA A 370 -7.54 -17.97 3.43
CA ALA A 370 -6.11 -18.18 3.53
C ALA A 370 -5.56 -17.24 4.62
N ARG A 371 -5.34 -17.80 5.82
CA ARG A 371 -4.96 -17.02 7.01
C ARG A 371 -3.85 -17.71 7.78
N ILE A 372 -3.11 -16.92 8.56
CA ILE A 372 -2.15 -17.46 9.53
C ILE A 372 -2.96 -17.90 10.76
N LEU A 373 -2.74 -19.13 11.23
CA LEU A 373 -3.63 -19.78 12.19
C LEU A 373 -3.68 -19.09 13.55
N ASP A 374 -2.54 -18.60 14.01
CA ASP A 374 -2.35 -18.07 15.37
C ASP A 374 -1.19 -17.07 15.44
N SER A 375 -1.06 -16.40 16.59
CA SER A 375 0.06 -15.50 16.91
C SER A 375 1.42 -16.20 16.98
N SER A 376 1.45 -17.53 16.95
CA SER A 376 2.72 -18.27 16.85
C SER A 376 3.37 -18.10 15.48
N CYS A 377 2.57 -17.75 14.45
CA CYS A 377 2.99 -17.54 13.07
C CYS A 377 3.82 -18.72 12.51
N ARG A 378 3.45 -19.95 12.87
CA ARG A 378 4.14 -21.19 12.43
C ARG A 378 3.46 -21.87 11.25
N GLN A 379 2.15 -21.69 11.11
CA GLN A 379 1.36 -22.34 10.08
C GLN A 379 0.38 -21.35 9.47
N ALA A 380 0.23 -21.44 8.15
CA ALA A 380 -0.87 -20.84 7.42
C ALA A 380 -1.88 -21.92 7.05
N VAL A 381 -3.15 -21.64 7.27
CA VAL A 381 -4.26 -22.53 6.92
C VAL A 381 -4.98 -21.96 5.71
N VAL A 382 -5.06 -22.77 4.67
CA VAL A 382 -5.82 -22.50 3.47
C VAL A 382 -7.04 -23.43 3.46
N THR A 383 -8.21 -22.86 3.67
CA THR A 383 -9.50 -23.55 3.60
C THR A 383 -9.99 -23.50 2.16
N HIS A 384 -10.29 -24.67 1.61
CA HIS A 384 -10.78 -24.82 0.24
C HIS A 384 -12.28 -24.56 0.19
N ALA A 385 -12.73 -23.80 -0.82
CA ALA A 385 -14.15 -23.65 -1.17
C ALA A 385 -14.64 -24.82 -2.03
N GLU A 386 -13.73 -25.44 -2.79
CA GLU A 386 -14.00 -26.56 -3.69
C GLU A 386 -12.97 -27.67 -3.46
N GLY A 387 -13.40 -28.93 -3.54
CA GLY A 387 -12.51 -30.07 -3.30
C GLY A 387 -12.98 -31.34 -4.00
N THR A 388 -12.03 -32.22 -4.32
CA THR A 388 -12.33 -33.57 -4.79
C THR A 388 -13.00 -34.39 -3.71
N ASN A 389 -13.83 -35.34 -4.12
CA ASN A 389 -14.48 -36.24 -3.18
C ASN A 389 -13.48 -37.11 -2.42
N LEU A 390 -13.84 -37.47 -1.19
CA LEU A 390 -13.09 -38.40 -0.35
C LEU A 390 -13.79 -39.76 -0.34
N GLN A 391 -12.99 -40.83 -0.34
CA GLN A 391 -13.51 -42.18 -0.23
C GLN A 391 -13.66 -42.55 1.25
N ILE A 392 -14.86 -42.94 1.61
CA ILE A 392 -15.26 -43.26 2.96
C ILE A 392 -15.63 -44.72 3.03
N SER A 393 -15.20 -45.40 4.10
CA SER A 393 -15.65 -46.73 4.46
C SER A 393 -16.13 -46.75 5.90
N ILE A 394 -17.40 -47.13 6.08
CA ILE A 394 -17.99 -47.34 7.39
C ILE A 394 -17.97 -48.84 7.69
N HIS A 395 -17.46 -49.20 8.86
CA HIS A 395 -17.52 -50.57 9.37
C HIS A 395 -17.99 -50.57 10.82
N LEU A 396 -18.59 -51.68 11.22
CA LEU A 396 -19.08 -51.91 12.57
C LEU A 396 -18.07 -52.81 13.30
N ASP A 397 -17.89 -52.58 14.59
CA ASP A 397 -17.01 -53.42 15.41
C ASP A 397 -17.64 -54.80 15.68
N ASP A 398 -16.81 -55.84 15.71
CA ASP A 398 -17.17 -57.27 15.55
C ASP A 398 -18.00 -57.84 16.73
N ASP A 399 -18.15 -57.11 17.83
CA ASP A 399 -18.84 -57.57 19.05
C ASP A 399 -20.38 -57.44 18.99
N VAL A 400 -20.95 -56.88 17.91
CA VAL A 400 -22.39 -56.60 17.84
C VAL A 400 -23.07 -57.41 16.72
N GLU A 401 -23.93 -58.35 17.14
CA GLU A 401 -24.75 -59.25 16.32
C GLU A 401 -25.36 -58.56 15.09
N SER A 402 -25.10 -59.10 13.89
CA SER A 402 -25.76 -58.85 12.59
C SER A 402 -26.53 -57.53 12.39
N GLN A 403 -25.91 -56.39 12.68
CA GLN A 403 -26.53 -55.09 12.45
C GLN A 403 -26.47 -54.70 10.97
N ASN A 404 -27.56 -54.12 10.46
CA ASN A 404 -27.67 -53.65 9.08
C ASN A 404 -27.58 -52.13 8.99
N LEU A 405 -26.70 -51.65 8.10
CA LEU A 405 -26.57 -50.24 7.74
C LEU A 405 -27.44 -49.92 6.52
N VAL A 406 -28.38 -48.98 6.69
CA VAL A 406 -29.26 -48.49 5.61
C VAL A 406 -29.03 -47.01 5.42
N PHE A 407 -28.74 -46.60 4.18
CA PHE A 407 -28.48 -45.21 3.81
C PHE A 407 -29.74 -44.54 3.31
N PHE A 408 -29.93 -43.28 3.72
CA PHE A 408 -31.09 -42.46 3.35
C PHE A 408 -30.63 -41.22 2.61
N HIS A 409 -31.47 -40.73 1.70
CA HIS A 409 -31.25 -39.48 1.01
C HIS A 409 -32.56 -38.68 0.92
N ASN A 410 -32.43 -37.36 0.86
CA ASN A 410 -33.54 -36.46 0.60
C ASN A 410 -33.75 -36.32 -0.92
N ALA A 411 -34.93 -35.83 -1.30
CA ALA A 411 -35.18 -35.38 -2.67
C ALA A 411 -34.56 -34.01 -2.89
N SER A 412 -33.98 -33.79 -4.07
CA SER A 412 -33.43 -32.49 -4.45
C SER A 412 -34.51 -31.63 -5.10
N HIS A 413 -34.41 -30.31 -4.92
CA HIS A 413 -35.39 -29.35 -5.41
C HIS A 413 -34.69 -28.07 -5.92
N ILE A 414 -35.27 -27.43 -6.92
CA ILE A 414 -34.89 -26.09 -7.40
C ILE A 414 -36.13 -25.41 -7.97
N SER A 415 -36.38 -24.15 -7.58
CA SER A 415 -37.49 -23.37 -8.15
C SER A 415 -37.05 -22.54 -9.34
N GLU A 416 -35.91 -21.85 -9.24
CA GLU A 416 -35.43 -20.90 -10.25
C GLU A 416 -33.92 -20.68 -10.09
N PHE A 417 -33.25 -20.16 -11.12
CA PHE A 417 -31.88 -19.68 -11.02
C PHE A 417 -31.63 -18.41 -11.83
N SER A 418 -30.62 -17.65 -11.42
CA SER A 418 -30.08 -16.52 -12.16
C SER A 418 -28.56 -16.59 -12.18
N GLY A 419 -27.92 -15.93 -13.13
CA GLY A 419 -26.47 -15.86 -13.17
C GLY A 419 -25.91 -15.19 -14.40
N SER A 420 -24.59 -15.08 -14.43
CA SER A 420 -23.85 -14.54 -15.57
C SER A 420 -22.53 -15.28 -15.78
N ILE A 421 -22.09 -15.39 -17.03
CA ILE A 421 -20.78 -15.91 -17.38
C ILE A 421 -19.79 -14.74 -17.31
N ILE A 422 -18.80 -14.85 -16.44
CA ILE A 422 -17.83 -13.78 -16.18
C ILE A 422 -16.44 -14.28 -16.56
N VAL A 423 -15.70 -13.42 -17.27
CA VAL A 423 -14.26 -13.55 -17.41
C VAL A 423 -13.61 -12.39 -16.67
N ASP A 424 -12.91 -12.68 -15.59
CA ASP A 424 -12.29 -11.66 -14.75
C ASP A 424 -10.99 -11.10 -15.35
N SER A 425 -10.43 -10.05 -14.73
CA SER A 425 -9.17 -9.43 -15.17
C SER A 425 -7.95 -10.37 -15.08
N LYS A 426 -8.11 -11.53 -14.43
CA LYS A 426 -7.09 -12.59 -14.29
C LYS A 426 -7.33 -13.76 -15.25
N SER A 427 -8.26 -13.63 -16.19
CA SER A 427 -8.66 -14.68 -17.15
C SER A 427 -9.31 -15.93 -16.56
N ASN A 428 -9.83 -15.86 -15.33
CA ASN A 428 -10.67 -16.92 -14.77
C ASN A 428 -12.04 -16.88 -15.47
N ARG A 429 -12.50 -18.03 -15.99
CA ARG A 429 -13.80 -18.18 -16.66
C ARG A 429 -14.78 -18.89 -15.74
N LEU A 430 -15.89 -18.24 -15.46
CA LEU A 430 -16.74 -18.61 -14.34
C LEU A 430 -18.20 -18.40 -14.69
N PHE A 431 -19.06 -19.22 -14.12
CA PHE A 431 -20.48 -18.97 -14.06
C PHE A 431 -20.84 -18.57 -12.63
N ASN A 432 -21.23 -17.31 -12.45
CA ASN A 432 -21.73 -16.81 -11.18
C ASN A 432 -23.21 -17.20 -11.07
N LEU A 433 -23.47 -18.31 -10.38
CA LEU A 433 -24.78 -18.93 -10.26
C LEU A 433 -25.44 -18.53 -8.93
N THR A 434 -26.68 -18.08 -8.99
CA THR A 434 -27.55 -17.94 -7.83
C THR A 434 -28.77 -18.83 -8.02
N VAL A 435 -28.96 -19.78 -7.10
CA VAL A 435 -30.12 -20.67 -7.09
C VAL A 435 -31.14 -20.17 -6.07
N TYR A 436 -32.42 -20.28 -6.42
CA TYR A 436 -33.55 -19.87 -5.58
C TYR A 436 -34.37 -21.08 -5.14
N GLU A 437 -34.71 -21.11 -3.84
CA GLU A 437 -35.47 -22.18 -3.20
C GLU A 437 -34.94 -23.58 -3.55
N ALA A 438 -33.61 -23.72 -3.49
CA ALA A 438 -32.93 -24.93 -3.91
C ALA A 438 -32.44 -25.75 -2.71
N SER A 439 -32.39 -27.07 -2.86
CA SER A 439 -31.84 -28.00 -1.89
C SER A 439 -31.32 -29.27 -2.58
N GLY A 440 -30.21 -29.81 -2.08
CA GLY A 440 -29.64 -31.05 -2.57
C GLY A 440 -28.77 -30.91 -3.82
N LYS A 441 -28.82 -31.92 -4.69
CA LYS A 441 -27.98 -32.04 -5.88
C LYS A 441 -28.68 -31.43 -7.10
N ILE A 442 -27.98 -30.52 -7.78
CA ILE A 442 -28.47 -29.80 -8.96
C ILE A 442 -27.51 -30.04 -10.11
N ASP A 443 -27.99 -30.65 -11.18
CA ASP A 443 -27.21 -30.92 -12.39
C ASP A 443 -27.43 -29.79 -13.41
N GLY A 444 -26.32 -29.22 -13.89
CA GLY A 444 -26.30 -28.15 -14.86
C GLY A 444 -25.70 -28.58 -16.20
N SER A 445 -26.28 -28.06 -17.29
CA SER A 445 -25.81 -28.27 -18.65
C SER A 445 -25.63 -26.94 -19.36
N VAL A 446 -24.42 -26.68 -19.84
CA VAL A 446 -24.07 -25.48 -20.63
C VAL A 446 -24.23 -25.84 -22.10
N LYS A 447 -25.00 -25.02 -22.82
CA LYS A 447 -25.34 -25.24 -24.22
C LYS A 447 -24.39 -24.48 -25.16
N MET A 448 -24.33 -24.94 -26.41
CA MET A 448 -23.47 -24.33 -27.44
C MET A 448 -23.99 -22.95 -27.86
N SER A 449 -25.31 -22.75 -27.91
CA SER A 449 -25.96 -21.52 -28.39
C SER A 449 -27.03 -21.04 -27.40
N THR A 450 -27.74 -19.96 -27.74
CA THR A 450 -28.88 -19.42 -26.96
C THR A 450 -30.12 -20.32 -27.04
N GLY A 451 -30.20 -21.22 -28.03
CA GLY A 451 -31.29 -22.19 -28.12
C GLY A 451 -31.20 -23.29 -27.05
N PHE A 452 -32.28 -23.50 -26.30
CA PHE A 452 -32.34 -24.48 -25.20
C PHE A 452 -32.08 -25.94 -25.63
N GLY A 453 -32.47 -26.29 -26.86
CA GLY A 453 -32.22 -27.61 -27.45
C GLY A 453 -30.88 -27.78 -28.17
N SER A 454 -29.96 -26.80 -28.08
CA SER A 454 -28.65 -26.92 -28.72
C SER A 454 -27.73 -27.92 -28.01
N ASP A 455 -26.63 -28.28 -28.66
CA ASP A 455 -25.69 -29.28 -28.13
C ASP A 455 -25.11 -28.86 -26.78
N THR A 456 -24.90 -29.83 -25.90
CA THR A 456 -24.33 -29.59 -24.57
C THR A 456 -22.80 -29.63 -24.66
N ILE A 457 -22.15 -28.52 -24.30
CA ILE A 457 -20.68 -28.38 -24.37
C ILE A 457 -19.98 -28.70 -23.06
N HIS A 458 -20.69 -28.53 -21.93
CA HIS A 458 -20.16 -28.80 -20.60
C HIS A 458 -21.30 -29.17 -19.66
N THR A 459 -21.01 -30.03 -18.68
CA THR A 459 -21.94 -30.42 -17.62
C THR A 459 -21.25 -30.27 -16.28
N PHE A 460 -21.98 -29.79 -15.28
CA PHE A 460 -21.50 -29.60 -13.93
C PHE A 460 -22.57 -30.02 -12.93
N THR A 461 -22.17 -30.27 -11.69
CA THR A 461 -23.10 -30.58 -10.60
C THR A 461 -22.80 -29.64 -9.44
N ALA A 462 -23.84 -28.98 -8.96
CA ALA A 462 -23.83 -28.11 -7.79
C ALA A 462 -24.51 -28.81 -6.60
N TYR A 463 -24.03 -28.54 -5.39
CA TYR A 463 -24.59 -29.10 -4.16
C TYR A 463 -25.04 -27.99 -3.21
N VAL A 464 -26.30 -28.01 -2.82
CA VAL A 464 -26.87 -27.16 -1.78
C VAL A 464 -27.08 -28.02 -0.53
N SER A 465 -26.40 -27.66 0.55
CA SER A 465 -26.31 -28.50 1.77
C SER A 465 -27.46 -28.26 2.75
N ASP A 466 -28.20 -27.18 2.58
CA ASP A 466 -29.32 -26.81 3.44
C ASP A 466 -30.47 -27.81 3.28
N LEU A 467 -31.06 -28.22 4.41
CA LEU A 467 -32.19 -29.16 4.43
C LEU A 467 -33.44 -28.55 3.80
N HIS A 468 -33.71 -27.28 4.12
CA HIS A 468 -34.83 -26.53 3.55
C HIS A 468 -34.40 -25.80 2.29
N ALA A 469 -35.36 -25.58 1.39
CA ALA A 469 -35.17 -24.80 0.18
C ALA A 469 -34.63 -23.39 0.53
N ALA A 470 -33.41 -23.11 0.08
CA ALA A 470 -32.70 -21.88 0.42
C ALA A 470 -32.14 -21.19 -0.83
N ASN A 471 -31.91 -19.89 -0.70
CA ASN A 471 -31.27 -19.10 -1.75
C ASN A 471 -29.75 -19.10 -1.52
N ARG A 472 -28.99 -19.58 -2.50
CA ARG A 472 -27.53 -19.68 -2.40
C ARG A 472 -26.87 -19.18 -3.69
N SER A 473 -25.77 -18.47 -3.53
CA SER A 473 -24.89 -18.09 -4.63
C SER A 473 -23.63 -18.94 -4.56
N MET A 474 -23.16 -19.39 -5.72
CA MET A 474 -21.99 -20.23 -5.90
C MET A 474 -21.33 -19.92 -7.23
N ILE A 475 -20.05 -20.22 -7.33
CA ILE A 475 -19.28 -19.95 -8.53
C ILE A 475 -18.90 -21.29 -9.14
N ILE A 476 -19.18 -21.46 -10.44
CA ILE A 476 -18.89 -22.69 -11.15
C ILE A 476 -17.76 -22.42 -12.17
N PRO A 477 -16.62 -23.11 -12.08
CA PRO A 477 -15.54 -22.95 -13.05
C PRO A 477 -15.96 -23.49 -14.42
N LEU A 478 -15.70 -22.72 -15.48
CA LEU A 478 -16.06 -23.10 -16.85
C LEU A 478 -14.81 -23.43 -17.69
N PRO A 479 -14.88 -24.47 -18.54
CA PRO A 479 -13.80 -24.79 -19.46
C PRO A 479 -13.68 -23.76 -20.59
N ALA A 480 -12.49 -23.69 -21.21
CA ALA A 480 -12.18 -22.74 -22.29
C ALA A 480 -13.06 -22.90 -23.55
N ILE A 481 -13.71 -24.05 -23.74
CA ILE A 481 -14.70 -24.28 -24.81
C ILE A 481 -15.91 -23.35 -24.69
N VAL A 482 -16.21 -22.86 -23.47
CA VAL A 482 -17.20 -21.80 -23.25
C VAL A 482 -16.59 -20.47 -23.68
N GLY A 483 -16.71 -20.19 -24.97
CA GLY A 483 -16.23 -18.98 -25.62
C GLY A 483 -17.16 -17.77 -25.43
N PRO A 484 -16.78 -16.61 -26.02
CA PRO A 484 -17.57 -15.38 -25.92
C PRO A 484 -18.96 -15.54 -26.54
N GLY A 485 -19.91 -14.74 -26.04
CA GLY A 485 -21.30 -14.70 -26.48
C GLY A 485 -22.29 -15.29 -25.47
N GLU A 486 -23.55 -14.87 -25.60
CA GLU A 486 -24.66 -15.39 -24.79
C GLU A 486 -24.94 -16.86 -25.09
N ARG A 487 -25.25 -17.64 -24.04
CA ARG A 487 -25.49 -19.08 -24.15
C ARG A 487 -26.61 -19.51 -23.22
N ALA A 488 -27.33 -20.56 -23.60
CA ALA A 488 -28.30 -21.17 -22.70
C ALA A 488 -27.60 -22.05 -21.66
N ILE A 489 -28.04 -21.96 -20.41
CA ILE A 489 -27.71 -22.89 -19.34
C ILE A 489 -29.01 -23.49 -18.84
N CYS A 490 -29.05 -24.80 -18.66
CA CYS A 490 -30.20 -25.50 -18.12
C CYS A 490 -29.82 -26.23 -16.83
N LEU A 491 -30.58 -26.01 -15.76
CA LEU A 491 -30.43 -26.68 -14.47
C LEU A 491 -31.61 -27.63 -14.22
N ARG A 492 -31.33 -28.75 -13.56
CA ARG A 492 -32.35 -29.69 -13.07
C ARG A 492 -31.93 -30.24 -11.70
N ALA A 493 -32.88 -30.44 -10.80
CA ALA A 493 -32.58 -31.17 -9.58
C ALA A 493 -32.49 -32.68 -9.85
N ASP A 494 -31.75 -33.40 -9.00
CA ASP A 494 -31.60 -34.84 -9.13
C ASP A 494 -32.96 -35.56 -9.06
N SER A 495 -33.20 -36.48 -10.00
CA SER A 495 -34.44 -37.25 -10.14
C SER A 495 -35.67 -36.50 -10.66
N MET A 496 -35.53 -35.24 -11.10
CA MET A 496 -36.56 -34.55 -11.89
C MET A 496 -36.55 -35.03 -13.35
N ALA A 497 -37.69 -34.93 -14.04
CA ALA A 497 -37.77 -35.23 -15.46
C ALA A 497 -37.09 -34.12 -16.28
N ASP A 498 -36.58 -34.44 -17.47
CA ASP A 498 -35.93 -33.45 -18.35
C ASP A 498 -36.86 -32.32 -18.80
N ILE A 499 -38.17 -32.55 -18.74
CA ILE A 499 -39.20 -31.53 -19.05
C ILE A 499 -39.21 -30.42 -17.99
N ASP A 500 -38.84 -30.75 -16.74
CA ASP A 500 -38.82 -29.82 -15.62
C ASP A 500 -37.47 -29.09 -15.50
N SER A 501 -36.60 -29.19 -16.53
CA SER A 501 -35.35 -28.44 -16.55
C SER A 501 -35.63 -26.96 -16.74
N ILE A 502 -35.05 -26.14 -15.87
CA ILE A 502 -35.15 -24.68 -15.93
C ILE A 502 -34.02 -24.21 -16.83
N CYS A 503 -34.33 -23.46 -17.88
CA CYS A 503 -33.34 -22.97 -18.85
C CYS A 503 -33.41 -21.46 -19.00
N HIS A 504 -32.26 -20.79 -18.91
CA HIS A 504 -32.12 -19.36 -19.16
C HIS A 504 -31.01 -19.07 -20.14
N VAL A 505 -31.17 -17.97 -20.89
CA VAL A 505 -30.09 -17.39 -21.68
C VAL A 505 -29.27 -16.51 -20.74
N VAL A 506 -27.98 -16.82 -20.65
CA VAL A 506 -27.06 -16.20 -19.70
C VAL A 506 -26.10 -15.28 -20.46
N GLU A 507 -25.96 -14.05 -19.95
CA GLU A 507 -25.08 -13.03 -20.51
C GLU A 507 -23.60 -13.33 -20.25
N TYR A 508 -22.74 -12.86 -21.16
CA TYR A 508 -21.29 -13.03 -21.10
C TYR A 508 -20.58 -11.69 -20.89
N PHE A 509 -19.89 -11.54 -19.75
CA PHE A 509 -19.19 -10.32 -19.36
C PHE A 509 -17.67 -10.53 -19.32
N PRO A 510 -16.94 -10.06 -20.34
CA PRO A 510 -15.48 -10.07 -20.33
C PRO A 510 -14.92 -8.79 -19.70
N THR A 511 -14.04 -8.95 -18.72
CA THR A 511 -13.19 -7.87 -18.22
C THR A 511 -11.86 -7.91 -18.96
N GLN A 512 -11.32 -6.75 -19.34
CA GLN A 512 -9.99 -6.69 -19.96
C GLN A 512 -8.90 -7.13 -18.97
N LEU A 513 -7.84 -7.72 -19.50
CA LEU A 513 -6.64 -8.07 -18.74
C LEU A 513 -6.02 -6.79 -18.15
N GLU A 514 -5.72 -6.83 -16.86
CA GLU A 514 -4.99 -5.75 -16.19
C GLU A 514 -3.51 -5.86 -16.59
N ILE A 515 -3.07 -4.96 -17.48
CA ILE A 515 -1.67 -4.88 -17.91
C ILE A 515 -1.02 -3.73 -17.15
N ASP A 516 -0.26 -4.05 -16.11
CA ASP A 516 0.56 -3.08 -15.37
C ASP A 516 1.83 -2.73 -16.17
N LEU A 517 1.71 -1.84 -17.16
CA LEU A 517 2.87 -1.20 -17.80
C LEU A 517 3.33 -0.02 -16.92
N VAL A 518 4.40 -0.23 -16.16
CA VAL A 518 4.95 0.77 -15.23
C VAL A 518 6.05 1.60 -15.93
N GLU A 519 5.74 2.82 -16.34
CA GLU A 519 6.74 3.79 -16.83
C GLU A 519 7.35 4.58 -15.64
N GLY A 520 8.68 4.72 -15.58
CA GLY A 520 9.37 5.52 -14.57
C GLY A 520 9.49 6.99 -14.99
N THR A 521 9.04 7.92 -14.13
CA THR A 521 9.14 9.37 -14.38
C THR A 521 10.24 10.01 -13.53
N TRP A 522 10.96 10.98 -14.10
CA TRP A 522 11.97 11.77 -13.37
C TRP A 522 11.30 12.89 -12.58
N HIS A 523 11.69 13.07 -11.31
CA HIS A 523 11.23 14.20 -10.49
C HIS A 523 12.28 15.31 -10.49
N GLU A 524 11.85 16.54 -10.77
CA GLU A 524 12.69 17.74 -10.64
C GLU A 524 12.51 18.34 -9.24
N MET A 525 13.61 18.59 -8.53
CA MET A 525 13.61 19.09 -7.16
C MET A 525 14.63 20.24 -7.00
N VAL A 526 14.45 21.03 -5.94
CA VAL A 526 15.32 22.15 -5.56
C VAL A 526 15.95 21.85 -4.20
N GLY A 527 17.27 21.89 -4.13
CA GLY A 527 18.07 21.71 -2.92
C GLY A 527 18.36 23.03 -2.22
N THR A 528 18.78 22.96 -0.95
CA THR A 528 19.21 24.13 -0.17
C THR A 528 20.58 23.87 0.44
N CYS A 529 21.56 24.72 0.11
CA CYS A 529 22.88 24.68 0.72
C CYS A 529 23.34 26.10 1.10
N LEU A 530 23.61 26.34 2.39
CA LEU A 530 24.03 27.64 2.93
C LEU A 530 25.54 27.94 2.70
N PHE A 531 26.35 26.89 2.49
CA PHE A 531 27.81 26.98 2.40
C PHE A 531 28.40 26.55 1.05
N CYS A 532 27.58 26.03 0.13
CA CYS A 532 28.05 25.60 -1.19
C CYS A 532 28.21 26.80 -2.13
N ASN A 533 29.16 26.71 -3.06
CA ASN A 533 29.44 27.76 -4.05
C ASN A 533 29.80 29.14 -3.45
N GLN A 534 30.31 29.18 -2.21
CA GLN A 534 30.87 30.41 -1.65
C GLN A 534 32.14 30.79 -2.41
N ILE A 535 32.27 32.08 -2.74
CA ILE A 535 33.44 32.60 -3.45
C ILE A 535 34.64 32.53 -2.49
N ASN A 536 35.37 31.42 -2.56
CA ASN A 536 36.59 31.24 -1.78
C ASN A 536 37.70 32.13 -2.38
N LEU A 537 38.65 32.61 -1.58
CA LEU A 537 39.75 33.49 -2.07
C LEU A 537 40.58 32.83 -3.19
N ASN A 538 40.61 31.50 -3.24
CA ASN A 538 41.21 30.73 -4.34
C ASN A 538 40.45 30.86 -5.67
N GLY A 539 39.13 31.07 -5.64
CA GLY A 539 38.31 31.32 -6.84
C GLY A 539 38.62 32.68 -7.48
N VAL A 540 38.90 33.70 -6.67
CA VAL A 540 39.37 35.01 -7.16
C VAL A 540 40.77 34.89 -7.79
N MET A 541 41.65 34.07 -7.22
CA MET A 541 42.98 33.80 -7.77
C MET A 541 42.91 33.07 -9.13
N LYS A 542 41.89 32.22 -9.35
CA LYS A 542 41.64 31.53 -10.63
C LYS A 542 41.20 32.51 -11.73
N PHE A 543 40.40 33.53 -11.38
CA PHE A 543 40.01 34.62 -12.31
C PHE A 543 41.14 35.63 -12.61
N LEU A 544 42.14 35.72 -11.74
CA LEU A 544 43.34 36.55 -11.92
C LEU A 544 44.50 35.80 -12.60
N ASN A 545 44.31 34.53 -12.96
CA ASN A 545 45.32 33.75 -13.67
C ASN A 545 45.19 33.99 -15.20
N PRO A 546 46.15 34.69 -15.84
CA PRO A 546 46.09 35.00 -17.26
C PRO A 546 46.12 33.76 -18.16
N ALA A 547 46.49 32.58 -17.63
CA ALA A 547 46.45 31.32 -18.36
C ALA A 547 45.01 30.83 -18.65
N HIS A 548 44.01 31.22 -17.85
CA HIS A 548 42.60 30.89 -18.10
C HIS A 548 41.91 31.87 -19.07
N TRP A 549 42.43 33.10 -19.21
CA TRP A 549 41.90 34.06 -20.18
C TRP A 549 42.14 33.64 -21.64
N ILE A 550 43.11 32.73 -21.85
CA ILE A 550 43.57 32.30 -23.18
C ILE A 550 42.97 30.92 -23.57
N LYS A 551 42.38 30.17 -22.63
CA LYS A 551 41.90 28.80 -22.88
C LYS A 551 40.52 28.68 -23.56
N GLY A 552 39.79 29.78 -23.72
CA GLY A 552 38.50 29.81 -24.41
C GLY A 552 38.55 30.04 -25.93
N ILE A 553 39.73 30.08 -26.57
CA ILE A 553 39.88 30.40 -28.00
C ILE A 553 39.90 29.12 -28.82
N SER A 554 38.73 28.61 -29.21
CA SER A 554 38.63 27.41 -30.07
C SER A 554 38.55 27.72 -31.57
N SER A 555 38.56 29.00 -31.98
CA SER A 555 38.53 29.42 -33.39
C SER A 555 39.52 30.56 -33.66
N PHE A 556 40.21 30.50 -34.81
CA PHE A 556 41.14 31.54 -35.26
C PHE A 556 40.45 32.91 -35.43
N GLY A 557 39.12 32.92 -35.60
CA GLY A 557 38.30 34.14 -35.66
C GLY A 557 38.14 34.86 -34.31
N ASP A 558 38.02 34.11 -33.21
CA ASP A 558 37.82 34.68 -31.87
C ASP A 558 39.14 35.28 -31.32
N GLY A 559 40.28 34.67 -31.68
CA GLY A 559 41.60 35.20 -31.37
C GLY A 559 41.90 36.53 -32.06
N LEU A 560 41.40 36.72 -33.29
CA LEU A 560 41.54 37.98 -34.02
C LEU A 560 40.66 39.08 -33.41
N MET A 561 39.42 38.75 -32.99
CA MET A 561 38.52 39.70 -32.33
C MET A 561 39.06 40.19 -30.98
N ILE A 562 39.60 39.29 -30.14
CA ILE A 562 40.18 39.66 -28.86
C ILE A 562 41.44 40.52 -29.04
N ALA A 563 42.29 40.19 -30.02
CA ALA A 563 43.46 41.00 -30.36
C ALA A 563 43.04 42.40 -30.85
N THR A 564 42.01 42.50 -31.69
CA THR A 564 41.47 43.81 -32.10
C THR A 564 40.86 44.58 -30.94
N ASP A 565 40.14 43.92 -30.03
CA ASP A 565 39.53 44.59 -28.88
C ASP A 565 40.59 45.10 -27.89
N ILE A 566 41.67 44.36 -27.65
CA ILE A 566 42.81 44.82 -26.83
C ILE A 566 43.51 46.01 -27.49
N VAL A 567 43.71 45.97 -28.81
CA VAL A 567 44.31 47.09 -29.57
C VAL A 567 43.38 48.31 -29.54
N VAL A 568 42.07 48.13 -29.69
CA VAL A 568 41.08 49.20 -29.59
C VAL A 568 41.06 49.77 -28.17
N TYR A 569 41.11 48.93 -27.12
CA TYR A 569 41.18 49.40 -25.74
C TYR A 569 42.44 50.20 -25.45
N LEU A 570 43.60 49.76 -25.96
CA LEU A 570 44.86 50.51 -25.85
C LEU A 570 44.83 51.82 -26.64
N CYS A 571 44.23 51.82 -27.85
CA CYS A 571 44.01 53.04 -28.62
C CYS A 571 43.08 54.02 -27.91
N VAL A 572 41.97 53.53 -27.33
CA VAL A 572 41.04 54.36 -26.54
C VAL A 572 41.73 54.89 -25.30
N LEU A 573 42.51 54.09 -24.58
CA LEU A 573 43.31 54.55 -23.44
C LEU A 573 44.36 55.59 -23.84
N CYS A 574 45.03 55.43 -24.99
CA CYS A 574 45.94 56.43 -25.53
C CYS A 574 45.22 57.72 -25.92
N ILE A 575 44.04 57.64 -26.56
CA ILE A 575 43.22 58.81 -26.90
C ILE A 575 42.73 59.50 -25.63
N LEU A 576 42.29 58.74 -24.62
CA LEU A 576 41.84 59.29 -23.34
C LEU A 576 43.00 59.94 -22.58
N TYR A 577 44.19 59.33 -22.59
CA TYR A 577 45.42 59.90 -22.05
C TYR A 577 45.82 61.19 -22.78
N LEU A 578 45.72 61.22 -24.11
CA LEU A 578 45.96 62.42 -24.91
C LEU A 578 44.93 63.51 -24.64
N LEU A 579 43.65 63.17 -24.51
CA LEU A 579 42.58 64.11 -24.16
C LEU A 579 42.78 64.67 -22.75
N ILE A 580 43.14 63.82 -21.78
CA ILE A 580 43.42 64.24 -20.41
C ILE A 580 44.66 65.15 -20.38
N THR A 581 45.73 64.81 -21.10
CA THR A 581 46.93 65.68 -21.17
C THR A 581 46.67 66.99 -21.92
N ILE A 582 45.82 67.00 -22.94
CA ILE A 582 45.36 68.22 -23.62
C ILE A 582 44.50 69.07 -22.67
N ILE A 583 43.55 68.47 -21.94
CA ILE A 583 42.71 69.17 -20.96
C ILE A 583 43.57 69.73 -19.83
N ILE A 584 44.54 68.98 -19.32
CA ILE A 584 45.48 69.44 -18.28
C ILE A 584 46.34 70.60 -18.81
N LYS A 585 46.84 70.53 -20.05
CA LYS A 585 47.58 71.64 -20.67
C LYS A 585 46.70 72.87 -20.92
N LEU A 586 45.43 72.68 -21.33
CA LEU A 586 44.47 73.77 -21.48
C LEU A 586 44.11 74.41 -20.13
N PHE A 587 44.00 73.60 -19.07
CA PHE A 587 43.72 74.06 -17.72
C PHE A 587 44.90 74.86 -17.15
N ILE A 588 46.14 74.43 -17.38
CA ILE A 588 47.34 75.19 -17.03
C ILE A 588 47.39 76.52 -17.81
N PHE A 589 47.07 76.52 -19.11
CA PHE A 589 47.03 77.74 -19.92
C PHE A 589 45.91 78.71 -19.51
N PHE A 590 44.74 78.22 -19.09
CA PHE A 590 43.65 79.05 -18.57
C PHE A 590 43.93 79.61 -17.17
N VAL A 591 44.61 78.85 -16.30
CA VAL A 591 45.05 79.34 -14.99
C VAL A 591 46.07 80.47 -15.14
N ASP A 592 47.03 80.36 -16.07
CA ASP A 592 47.98 81.44 -16.37
C ASP A 592 47.29 82.68 -16.97
N PHE A 593 46.27 82.51 -17.83
CA PHE A 593 45.53 83.64 -18.43
C PHE A 593 44.60 84.38 -17.45
N SER A 594 43.99 83.66 -16.49
CA SER A 594 43.19 84.28 -15.43
C SER A 594 44.03 85.02 -14.38
N THR A 595 45.30 84.66 -14.18
CA THR A 595 46.22 85.43 -13.31
C THR A 595 46.78 86.70 -13.96
N MET A 596 46.70 86.83 -15.29
CA MET A 596 47.30 87.96 -16.02
C MET A 596 46.31 89.10 -16.35
N THR A 597 45.00 88.90 -16.15
CA THR A 597 43.95 89.89 -16.49
C THR A 597 43.25 90.54 -15.28
N SER A 598 43.60 90.15 -14.04
CA SER A 598 43.06 90.74 -12.80
C SER A 598 44.10 91.57 -12.03
N SER A 599 44.90 92.37 -12.75
CA SER A 599 45.89 93.28 -12.17
C SER A 599 45.98 94.57 -13.00
N LYS A 600 44.87 95.29 -13.12
CA LYS A 600 44.78 96.74 -13.44
C LYS A 600 43.31 97.12 -13.67
N LEU A 601 42.57 97.42 -12.60
CA LEU A 601 41.63 98.55 -12.58
C LEU A 601 41.04 98.73 -11.17
N LEU A 602 40.92 100.00 -10.80
CA LEU A 602 40.15 100.56 -9.67
C LEU A 602 40.88 100.71 -8.33
N ILE A 603 41.77 101.70 -8.32
CA ILE A 603 41.92 102.62 -7.20
C ILE A 603 40.97 103.82 -7.45
N PHE A 604 40.37 104.32 -6.37
CA PHE A 604 39.66 105.60 -6.14
C PHE A 604 38.14 105.67 -6.40
N ARG A 605 37.37 105.58 -5.31
CA ARG A 605 36.69 106.77 -4.74
C ARG A 605 36.40 106.62 -3.24
N GLU A 606 37.02 107.54 -2.48
CA GLU A 606 36.67 108.12 -1.16
C GLU A 606 35.15 108.17 -0.84
N LYS A 607 34.61 108.19 0.40
CA LYS A 607 35.04 108.75 1.71
C LYS A 607 33.97 108.35 2.81
N PRO A 608 34.01 108.82 4.09
CA PRO A 608 33.83 107.97 5.27
C PRO A 608 32.76 108.49 6.27
N SER A 609 32.88 108.08 7.54
CA SER A 609 32.26 108.56 8.80
C SER A 609 31.25 107.55 9.39
N SER A 610 31.67 106.79 10.42
CA SER A 610 31.51 107.04 11.88
C SER A 610 30.05 106.85 12.33
N ALA A 611 29.70 106.12 13.40
CA ALA A 611 30.39 105.92 14.67
C ALA A 611 29.88 104.66 15.41
N SER A 612 30.70 104.20 16.36
CA SER A 612 30.44 103.24 17.46
C SER A 612 29.45 103.82 18.51
N PRO A 613 29.22 103.23 19.72
CA PRO A 613 29.76 101.98 20.30
C PRO A 613 28.71 101.08 20.99
N THR A 614 29.02 99.81 21.25
CA THR A 614 29.13 99.10 22.57
C THR A 614 28.58 97.67 22.31
N ALA A 615 29.00 96.53 22.88
CA ALA A 615 29.80 96.17 24.05
C ALA A 615 30.41 94.75 23.87
N ALA A 616 31.45 94.48 24.67
CA ALA A 616 32.03 93.24 25.25
C ALA A 616 31.32 91.85 25.16
N PRO A 617 31.93 90.72 25.61
CA PRO A 617 33.34 90.28 25.63
C PRO A 617 33.60 88.77 25.31
N ARG A 618 34.90 88.45 25.19
CA ARG A 618 35.68 87.21 25.49
C ARG A 618 35.03 85.86 25.94
N ARG A 619 35.70 84.81 25.40
CA ARG A 619 36.26 83.56 26.01
C ARG A 619 35.44 82.25 26.00
N ALA A 620 36.03 81.29 25.26
CA ALA A 620 36.49 79.95 25.65
C ALA A 620 35.52 78.81 26.02
N ASN A 621 35.87 77.65 25.43
CA ASN A 621 35.77 76.26 25.91
C ASN A 621 34.50 75.41 25.67
N ALA A 622 34.80 74.23 25.11
CA ALA A 622 34.29 72.88 25.41
C ALA A 622 32.88 72.44 24.97
N SER A 623 32.89 71.25 24.34
CA SER A 623 31.83 70.25 24.05
C SER A 623 31.01 69.81 25.28
N PRO A 624 29.99 68.90 25.23
CA PRO A 624 29.18 68.30 24.13
C PRO A 624 27.64 68.38 24.38
N ALA A 625 26.84 67.86 23.42
CA ALA A 625 25.73 66.89 23.63
C ALA A 625 24.41 67.16 22.88
N HIS A 626 23.98 66.09 22.18
CA HIS A 626 22.62 65.54 21.97
C HIS A 626 21.48 66.31 21.24
N ASP A 627 21.05 65.63 20.17
CA ASP A 627 19.68 65.28 19.75
C ASP A 627 18.70 66.26 19.10
N THR A 628 18.00 65.65 18.13
CA THR A 628 16.70 65.97 17.50
C THR A 628 16.69 66.94 16.31
N PHE A 629 16.36 66.43 15.11
CA PHE A 629 15.08 66.66 14.43
C PHE A 629 15.15 66.25 12.93
N ALA A 630 14.44 65.17 12.57
CA ALA A 630 13.60 65.12 11.37
C ALA A 630 12.24 65.74 11.76
N PRO A 631 11.46 66.43 10.90
CA PRO A 631 10.80 65.77 9.77
C PRO A 631 10.42 66.67 8.56
N ILE A 632 10.75 66.25 7.34
CA ILE A 632 10.07 66.73 6.12
C ILE A 632 9.83 65.53 5.21
N CYS A 633 8.75 64.77 5.47
CA CYS A 633 8.12 63.85 4.49
C CYS A 633 6.82 63.20 5.04
N ASN A 634 5.97 63.93 5.79
CA ASN A 634 4.78 63.35 6.43
C ASN A 634 3.43 63.79 5.86
N ASN A 635 3.34 64.30 4.62
CA ASN A 635 2.04 64.69 4.04
C ASN A 635 1.95 64.47 2.52
N LEU A 636 2.02 63.22 2.07
CA LEU A 636 1.63 62.81 0.71
C LEU A 636 1.38 61.29 0.59
N ASN A 637 0.66 60.71 1.56
CA ASN A 637 0.38 59.26 1.61
C ASN A 637 -0.88 58.80 0.84
N PHE A 638 -1.44 59.62 -0.05
CA PHE A 638 -2.68 59.24 -0.78
C PHE A 638 -2.57 59.26 -2.32
N LEU A 639 -1.38 59.55 -2.87
CA LEU A 639 -1.17 59.69 -4.32
C LEU A 639 -0.07 58.79 -4.91
N CYS A 640 0.73 58.07 -4.09
CA CYS A 640 1.80 57.20 -4.60
C CYS A 640 1.39 55.72 -4.80
N ASP A 641 0.14 55.33 -4.54
CA ASP A 641 -0.31 53.92 -4.74
C ASP A 641 -0.68 53.57 -6.20
N SER A 642 -0.93 54.57 -7.06
CA SER A 642 -1.34 54.31 -8.45
C SER A 642 -0.24 54.56 -9.50
N HIS A 643 0.83 55.31 -9.20
CA HIS A 643 1.94 55.56 -10.14
C HIS A 643 3.31 55.80 -9.44
N PRO A 644 4.10 54.76 -9.14
CA PRO A 644 5.36 54.88 -8.39
C PRO A 644 6.50 55.59 -9.15
N LYS A 645 6.42 55.67 -10.48
CA LYS A 645 7.46 56.31 -11.32
C LYS A 645 7.40 57.84 -11.32
N LEU A 646 6.27 58.46 -10.92
CA LEU A 646 6.12 59.92 -10.89
C LEU A 646 6.59 60.54 -9.56
N CYS A 647 6.41 59.84 -8.43
CA CYS A 647 6.88 60.29 -7.10
C CYS A 647 8.42 60.34 -7.02
N LEU A 648 9.12 59.42 -7.69
CA LEU A 648 10.59 59.35 -7.69
C LEU A 648 11.24 60.55 -8.41
N SER A 649 10.61 61.02 -9.50
CA SER A 649 11.10 62.15 -10.30
C SER A 649 11.09 63.48 -9.52
N ILE A 650 10.03 63.72 -8.73
CA ILE A 650 9.84 64.98 -7.98
C ILE A 650 10.79 65.08 -6.78
N CYS A 651 11.13 63.96 -6.13
CA CYS A 651 12.13 63.94 -5.05
C CYS A 651 13.57 64.10 -5.56
N PHE A 652 13.89 63.49 -6.71
CA PHE A 652 15.21 63.61 -7.34
C PHE A 652 15.51 65.05 -7.78
N GLN A 653 14.50 65.77 -8.25
CA GLN A 653 14.64 67.13 -8.78
C GLN A 653 14.80 68.20 -7.68
N ARG A 654 14.31 67.95 -6.44
CA ARG A 654 14.50 68.86 -5.29
C ARG A 654 15.80 68.63 -4.51
N CYS A 655 16.38 67.43 -4.56
CA CYS A 655 17.68 67.17 -3.93
C CYS A 655 18.86 67.76 -4.74
N PHE A 656 18.72 67.91 -6.05
CA PHE A 656 19.78 68.43 -6.92
C PHE A 656 19.92 69.96 -6.92
N SER A 657 18.91 70.72 -6.43
CA SER A 657 18.94 72.19 -6.46
C SER A 657 19.56 72.85 -5.23
N ALA A 658 20.14 72.10 -4.30
CA ALA A 658 20.57 72.61 -2.99
C ALA A 658 21.95 72.09 -2.55
N SER A 659 22.99 72.18 -3.38
CA SER A 659 24.40 72.33 -2.94
C SER A 659 25.40 72.31 -4.13
N PRO A 660 26.36 73.24 -4.22
CA PRO A 660 27.38 73.26 -5.25
C PRO A 660 28.67 72.57 -4.76
N LYS A 661 28.72 71.23 -4.76
CA LYS A 661 29.95 70.38 -4.79
C LYS A 661 29.57 68.89 -4.63
N PRO A 662 30.12 67.96 -5.44
CA PRO A 662 29.82 66.54 -5.30
C PRO A 662 30.64 65.93 -4.16
N ASN A 663 29.98 65.45 -3.11
CA ASN A 663 30.59 64.59 -2.08
C ASN A 663 30.37 63.13 -2.45
N PHE A 664 31.47 62.38 -2.66
CA PHE A 664 31.46 60.95 -3.02
C PHE A 664 30.79 60.03 -1.97
N ALA A 665 30.51 60.51 -0.76
CA ALA A 665 29.83 59.75 0.29
C ALA A 665 28.29 59.65 0.09
N LEU A 666 27.67 60.55 -0.69
CA LEU A 666 26.22 60.53 -0.95
C LEU A 666 25.82 59.56 -2.07
N LEU A 667 26.73 59.28 -3.01
CA LEU A 667 26.52 58.27 -4.06
C LEU A 667 26.57 56.84 -3.49
N TYR A 668 27.37 56.60 -2.46
CA TYR A 668 27.44 55.30 -1.79
C TYR A 668 26.17 54.99 -0.98
N GLY A 669 25.53 56.00 -0.38
CA GLY A 669 24.28 55.83 0.37
C GLY A 669 23.06 55.49 -0.50
N CYS A 670 22.94 56.07 -1.70
CA CYS A 670 21.83 55.77 -2.60
C CYS A 670 21.94 54.39 -3.27
N VAL A 671 23.16 53.89 -3.52
CA VAL A 671 23.37 52.54 -4.09
C VAL A 671 23.06 51.45 -3.05
N LEU A 672 23.37 51.69 -1.77
CA LEU A 672 23.03 50.75 -0.69
C LEU A 672 21.52 50.66 -0.40
N PHE A 673 20.76 51.74 -0.63
CA PHE A 673 19.29 51.69 -0.48
C PHE A 673 18.59 50.94 -1.64
N HIS A 674 19.19 50.92 -2.84
CA HIS A 674 18.65 50.19 -3.99
C HIS A 674 18.90 48.67 -3.91
N VAL A 675 19.86 48.24 -3.09
CA VAL A 675 20.14 46.81 -2.82
C VAL A 675 19.24 46.24 -1.71
N SER A 676 18.67 47.09 -0.84
CA SER A 676 17.77 46.65 0.24
C SER A 676 16.28 46.59 -0.14
N LEU A 677 15.90 46.99 -1.36
CA LEU A 677 14.51 46.93 -1.87
C LEU A 677 14.35 45.95 -3.05
N SER A 678 15.36 45.13 -3.32
CA SER A 678 15.34 44.04 -4.31
C SER A 678 15.57 42.66 -3.66
N LYS A 679 15.14 42.50 -2.41
CA LYS A 679 14.92 41.20 -1.76
C LYS A 679 13.49 41.11 -1.29
#